data_AF-A0A954PRY2-F1
#
_entry.id   AF-A0A954PRY2-F1
#
_cell.length_a   1.000
_cell.length_b   1.000
_cell.length_c   1.000
_cell.angle_alpha   90.00
_cell.angle_beta   90.00
_cell.angle_gamma   90.00
#
_symmetry.space_group_name_H-M   'P 1'
#
loop_
_entity.id
_entity.type
_entity.pdbx_description
1 polymer ?
#
loop_
_entity_poly.entity_id
_entity_poly.type
_entity_poly.pdbx_seq_one_letter_code
_entity_poly.pdbx_strand_id
1 'polypeptide(L)'
;MLSQCAMLYPRSLCLFASVMVAIGGSGSLAADDGSPFVAGFDRFHRETAEHAAIGGRLLISELSCTACHASEDQELQAKRGPNLDGAGRRYRTDWLKRYLNDPHAIKPGTTMPDVMGGLPDDQRRRAIDAIVAFLSNQEAEYPVLKSTASNPIATQFWMKGDNDRGAELYHQVGCVACHEPDEDYPAPPYQGSELEKMLSELDPEQIEELGLADAVRRVRSVPHGDIAGKYSHQSLAYFLYDPAHIRPSGRMPSLNLRPDEAADIATYLIGDAAAPNLDAGQGDTASLVEAGRRLFVELRCSQCHHAEDIKPSVVARPLAELDVDAPNSCIETQHVGLPGYGLDAVQIGSIKSALAAINSDSTAGSKAHATMLKMNCYACHTRDRRGGVGPNRQRYFETVSQVDIGDEGRLPSPLDGVGRKLRRVALDDALKANINVRPHMFVRMPKFAGPSLNGLAEDLANADAVAKSAANLFSDESEQMANAGRLLFDTGCVQCHWVRGEHLPGVVGIDLAGADKRLQPQWFHDFLLNPGAMKSRTRMPTFFPDGRSVNPNVLGGDTERQIESLWAYIKHIETQPLPEKIEEGKVHDFELVPGDRPLFLRTFMKDVGTHAIAVGFGERVHYAFDADVVRLAQAWRGRFIDAHGTWFDRFTPLAVPLGDDVINFPAGVEFATLRSEKSAWPKTSRQAATFKGFRIDRDGVPTFLYHIDGFDIQDRIAPNSNHGLTRSMQIHRVDDKLSKSATLWFRANAGGKLKREQTHQYSNESGLAVTLPQPLDRLGVVRTIDGIQDWIVPINTAGEMSFDVEYQW
;
A
#
# COMPACT_ATOMS: atom_id res chain seq x y z
N MET A 1 20.42 -51.20 -39.32
CA MET A 1 19.95 -52.52 -39.81
C MET A 1 18.79 -52.93 -38.90
N LEU A 2 17.55 -52.55 -39.22
CA LEU A 2 16.57 -53.35 -39.97
C LEU A 2 16.35 -54.74 -39.35
N SER A 3 15.27 -54.96 -38.60
CA SER A 3 14.01 -55.53 -39.12
C SER A 3 13.02 -55.93 -38.02
N GLN A 4 11.74 -55.76 -38.38
CA GLN A 4 10.51 -56.17 -37.69
C GLN A 4 10.39 -57.70 -37.58
N CYS A 5 9.68 -58.21 -36.56
CA CYS A 5 8.43 -59.00 -36.74
C CYS A 5 7.81 -59.40 -35.39
N ALA A 6 6.48 -59.41 -35.38
CA ALA A 6 5.59 -59.58 -34.24
C ALA A 6 5.04 -61.02 -34.09
N MET A 7 4.21 -61.21 -33.05
CA MET A 7 3.24 -62.30 -32.76
C MET A 7 3.73 -63.44 -31.84
N LEU A 8 3.00 -63.98 -30.85
CA LEU A 8 1.59 -63.86 -30.38
C LEU A 8 1.44 -64.62 -29.02
N TYR A 9 0.31 -64.38 -28.33
CA TYR A 9 -0.39 -65.15 -27.25
C TYR A 9 -0.59 -64.42 -25.88
N PRO A 10 -1.74 -64.61 -25.19
CA PRO A 10 -2.70 -63.53 -24.96
C PRO A 10 -3.21 -63.36 -23.51
N ARG A 11 -3.79 -62.18 -23.27
CA ARG A 11 -4.93 -61.84 -22.40
C ARG A 11 -5.15 -62.60 -21.09
N SER A 12 -4.90 -61.89 -19.98
CA SER A 12 -5.83 -61.82 -18.84
C SER A 12 -5.90 -60.37 -18.34
N LEU A 13 -7.13 -59.86 -18.25
CA LEU A 13 -7.52 -58.52 -17.82
C LEU A 13 -7.09 -58.26 -16.36
N CYS A 14 -6.31 -57.20 -16.14
CA CYS A 14 -6.38 -56.42 -14.90
C CYS A 14 -6.77 -54.99 -15.31
N LEU A 15 -7.99 -54.57 -14.95
CA LEU A 15 -8.38 -53.17 -15.00
C LEU A 15 -7.51 -52.40 -14.00
N PHE A 16 -6.54 -51.64 -14.49
CA PHE A 16 -6.02 -50.49 -13.76
C PHE A 16 -7.03 -49.36 -13.89
N ALA A 17 -7.72 -49.04 -12.81
CA ALA A 17 -8.39 -47.76 -12.66
C ALA A 17 -7.31 -46.68 -12.59
N SER A 18 -7.14 -45.92 -13.67
CA SER A 18 -6.30 -44.74 -13.70
C SER A 18 -6.85 -43.71 -12.71
N VAL A 19 -6.18 -43.55 -11.57
CA VAL A 19 -6.31 -42.34 -10.74
C VAL A 19 -5.60 -41.23 -11.51
N MET A 20 -6.37 -40.43 -12.26
CA MET A 20 -5.90 -39.14 -12.73
C MET A 20 -5.76 -38.24 -11.51
N VAL A 21 -4.53 -38.06 -11.04
CA VAL A 21 -4.16 -36.93 -10.18
C VAL A 21 -4.31 -35.68 -11.05
N ALA A 22 -5.32 -34.87 -10.75
CA ALA A 22 -5.52 -33.59 -11.40
C ALA A 22 -4.37 -32.65 -11.05
N ILE A 23 -3.55 -32.35 -12.05
CA ILE A 23 -2.64 -31.21 -12.04
C ILE A 23 -3.52 -29.96 -12.19
N GLY A 24 -3.84 -29.26 -11.09
CA GLY A 24 -4.31 -27.87 -11.12
C GLY A 24 -3.07 -26.98 -10.95
N GLY A 25 -2.68 -26.13 -11.90
CA GLY A 25 -3.50 -25.10 -12.52
C GLY A 25 -3.51 -23.90 -11.59
N SER A 26 -3.04 -22.74 -12.05
CA SER A 26 -2.98 -21.44 -11.36
C SER A 26 -4.36 -20.86 -10.99
N GLY A 27 -5.32 -21.70 -10.64
CA GLY A 27 -6.69 -21.33 -10.32
C GLY A 27 -6.81 -20.84 -8.87
N SER A 28 -7.61 -19.79 -8.72
CA SER A 28 -8.13 -19.30 -7.46
C SER A 28 -8.61 -20.44 -6.55
N LEU A 29 -8.06 -20.52 -5.32
CA LEU A 29 -8.67 -21.29 -4.22
C LEU A 29 -9.78 -20.43 -3.60
N ALA A 30 -10.78 -20.09 -4.42
CA ALA A 30 -12.00 -19.47 -3.93
C ALA A 30 -12.73 -20.45 -2.99
N ALA A 31 -13.46 -19.90 -2.03
CA ALA A 31 -14.29 -20.62 -1.08
C ALA A 31 -15.48 -21.32 -1.78
N ASP A 32 -15.25 -22.43 -2.47
CA ASP A 32 -16.24 -23.04 -3.38
C ASP A 32 -17.01 -24.23 -2.78
N ASP A 33 -16.91 -24.46 -1.46
CA ASP A 33 -17.65 -25.55 -0.78
C ASP A 33 -18.98 -25.11 -0.15
N GLY A 34 -19.32 -23.82 -0.23
CA GLY A 34 -20.52 -23.25 0.40
C GLY A 34 -20.46 -23.15 1.94
N SER A 35 -19.36 -23.56 2.56
CA SER A 35 -19.17 -23.50 4.02
C SER A 35 -18.80 -22.09 4.50
N PRO A 36 -19.11 -21.73 5.76
CA PRO A 36 -18.68 -20.46 6.33
C PRO A 36 -17.16 -20.31 6.35
N PHE A 37 -16.66 -19.12 6.00
CA PHE A 37 -15.24 -18.80 6.06
C PHE A 37 -14.91 -18.07 7.38
N VAL A 38 -13.99 -18.62 8.15
CA VAL A 38 -13.46 -18.05 9.38
C VAL A 38 -11.94 -18.03 9.28
N ALA A 39 -11.36 -16.86 8.99
CA ALA A 39 -9.95 -16.71 8.60
C ALA A 39 -8.95 -17.48 9.50
N GLY A 40 -9.07 -17.40 10.83
CA GLY A 40 -8.19 -18.14 11.74
C GLY A 40 -8.38 -19.66 11.66
N PHE A 41 -9.61 -20.14 11.46
CA PHE A 41 -9.92 -21.56 11.28
C PHE A 41 -9.39 -22.07 9.94
N ASP A 42 -9.76 -21.41 8.85
CA ASP A 42 -9.32 -21.77 7.50
C ASP A 42 -7.79 -21.77 7.37
N ARG A 43 -7.13 -20.81 8.03
CA ARG A 43 -5.68 -20.70 8.01
C ARG A 43 -4.96 -21.77 8.83
N PHE A 44 -5.49 -22.22 9.96
CA PHE A 44 -4.71 -23.05 10.91
C PHE A 44 -5.33 -24.38 11.31
N HIS A 45 -6.63 -24.59 11.05
CA HIS A 45 -7.38 -25.74 11.58
C HIS A 45 -8.18 -26.52 10.51
N ARG A 46 -8.28 -26.01 9.28
CA ARG A 46 -9.00 -26.69 8.20
C ARG A 46 -8.33 -27.97 7.68
N GLU A 47 -7.00 -28.01 7.69
CA GLU A 47 -6.21 -29.13 7.14
C GLU A 47 -5.47 -29.94 8.21
N THR A 48 -5.51 -29.50 9.47
CA THR A 48 -4.76 -30.10 10.57
C THR A 48 -5.71 -30.64 11.65
N ALA A 49 -5.52 -31.90 12.05
CA ALA A 49 -6.23 -32.47 13.19
C ALA A 49 -5.72 -31.93 14.55
N GLU A 50 -4.56 -31.28 14.54
CA GLU A 50 -3.93 -30.71 15.72
C GLU A 50 -4.74 -29.51 16.24
N HIS A 51 -5.16 -29.55 17.49
CA HIS A 51 -5.93 -28.49 18.16
C HIS A 51 -7.37 -28.25 17.66
N ALA A 52 -8.08 -29.30 17.23
CA ALA A 52 -9.50 -29.25 16.83
C ALA A 52 -10.41 -28.49 17.83
N ALA A 53 -10.12 -28.58 19.14
CA ALA A 53 -10.86 -27.85 20.18
C ALA A 53 -10.69 -26.33 20.12
N ILE A 54 -9.48 -25.81 19.82
CA ILE A 54 -9.25 -24.37 19.66
C ILE A 54 -9.96 -23.87 18.40
N GLY A 55 -9.83 -24.60 17.30
CA GLY A 55 -10.55 -24.32 16.05
C GLY A 55 -12.07 -24.31 16.25
N GLY A 56 -12.61 -25.26 17.01
CA GLY A 56 -14.02 -25.32 17.34
C GLY A 56 -14.50 -24.17 18.24
N ARG A 57 -13.70 -23.77 19.25
CA ARG A 57 -14.00 -22.59 20.09
C ARG A 57 -14.07 -21.32 19.24
N LEU A 58 -13.14 -21.17 18.29
CA LEU A 58 -13.15 -20.06 17.33
C LEU A 58 -14.42 -20.10 16.46
N LEU A 59 -14.83 -21.26 15.94
CA LEU A 59 -16.08 -21.41 15.18
C LEU A 59 -17.32 -21.07 16.02
N ILE A 60 -17.42 -21.55 17.26
CA ILE A 60 -18.54 -21.26 18.18
C ILE A 60 -18.72 -19.75 18.37
N SER A 61 -17.62 -19.01 18.55
CA SER A 61 -17.65 -17.55 18.67
C SER A 61 -17.99 -16.86 17.34
N GLU A 62 -17.31 -17.23 16.24
CA GLU A 62 -17.41 -16.54 14.95
C GLU A 62 -18.71 -16.83 14.19
N LEU A 63 -19.33 -17.99 14.41
CA LEU A 63 -20.66 -18.36 13.91
C LEU A 63 -21.79 -17.91 14.85
N SER A 64 -21.44 -17.25 15.95
CA SER A 64 -22.39 -16.69 16.92
C SER A 64 -23.32 -17.71 17.57
N CYS A 65 -22.85 -18.95 17.80
CA CYS A 65 -23.64 -19.96 18.50
C CYS A 65 -24.10 -19.43 19.87
N THR A 66 -23.23 -18.66 20.55
CA THR A 66 -23.48 -18.06 21.85
C THR A 66 -24.43 -16.85 21.84
N ALA A 67 -24.87 -16.38 20.66
CA ALA A 67 -25.94 -15.37 20.57
C ALA A 67 -27.29 -15.94 21.02
N CYS A 68 -27.50 -17.25 20.81
CA CYS A 68 -28.68 -17.97 21.29
C CYS A 68 -28.36 -18.83 22.52
N HIS A 69 -27.20 -19.50 22.52
CA HIS A 69 -26.78 -20.43 23.56
C HIS A 69 -25.82 -19.76 24.55
N ALA A 70 -26.38 -19.16 25.61
CA ALA A 70 -25.59 -18.40 26.58
C ALA A 70 -24.37 -19.18 27.10
N SER A 71 -23.25 -18.47 27.25
CA SER A 71 -22.00 -18.97 27.82
C SER A 71 -21.41 -17.91 28.75
N GLU A 72 -20.88 -18.35 29.89
CA GLU A 72 -20.13 -17.49 30.82
C GLU A 72 -18.67 -17.30 30.40
N ASP A 73 -18.21 -18.08 29.41
CA ASP A 73 -16.87 -18.01 28.87
C ASP A 73 -16.67 -16.72 28.05
N GLN A 74 -15.77 -15.85 28.53
CA GLN A 74 -15.44 -14.59 27.89
C GLN A 74 -14.71 -14.75 26.54
N GLU A 75 -14.12 -15.91 26.26
CA GLU A 75 -13.50 -16.18 24.96
C GLU A 75 -14.54 -16.55 23.90
N LEU A 76 -15.73 -17.02 24.31
CA LEU A 76 -16.80 -17.49 23.42
C LEU A 76 -17.86 -16.43 23.14
N GLN A 77 -17.55 -15.14 23.29
CA GLN A 77 -18.49 -14.05 23.01
C GLN A 77 -18.95 -14.07 21.55
N ALA A 78 -20.25 -13.87 21.34
CA ALA A 78 -20.85 -13.97 20.01
C ALA A 78 -20.43 -12.81 19.09
N LYS A 79 -20.09 -13.13 17.84
CA LYS A 79 -19.82 -12.14 16.79
C LYS A 79 -21.13 -11.52 16.26
N ARG A 80 -21.58 -10.42 16.86
CA ARG A 80 -22.79 -9.72 16.39
C ARG A 80 -22.72 -9.38 14.90
N GLY A 81 -23.87 -9.47 14.23
CA GLY A 81 -24.04 -9.05 12.85
C GLY A 81 -23.92 -7.52 12.68
N PRO A 82 -23.89 -7.02 11.43
CA PRO A 82 -23.95 -5.59 11.15
C PRO A 82 -25.08 -4.88 11.87
N ASN A 83 -24.84 -3.64 12.31
CA ASN A 83 -25.92 -2.73 12.71
C ASN A 83 -26.81 -2.48 11.47
N LEU A 84 -28.14 -2.60 11.61
CA LEU A 84 -29.13 -2.44 10.55
C LEU A 84 -29.94 -1.12 10.62
N ASP A 85 -29.72 -0.21 11.58
CA ASP A 85 -30.50 1.05 11.75
C ASP A 85 -30.51 1.96 10.49
N GLY A 86 -29.47 1.85 9.65
CA GLY A 86 -29.38 2.56 8.36
C GLY A 86 -29.36 1.62 7.15
N ALA A 87 -29.97 0.43 7.25
CA ALA A 87 -29.91 -0.58 6.19
C ALA A 87 -30.50 -0.10 4.86
N GLY A 88 -31.61 0.66 4.89
CA GLY A 88 -32.26 1.20 3.70
C GLY A 88 -31.40 2.19 2.92
N ARG A 89 -30.46 2.86 3.61
CA ARG A 89 -29.48 3.77 2.97
C ARG A 89 -28.17 3.09 2.58
N ARG A 90 -27.94 1.82 2.93
CA ARG A 90 -26.64 1.15 2.75
C ARG A 90 -26.67 -0.06 1.81
N TYR A 91 -27.80 -0.72 1.66
CA TYR A 91 -27.90 -1.96 0.89
C TYR A 91 -28.96 -1.84 -0.20
N ARG A 92 -28.69 -2.45 -1.36
CA ARG A 92 -29.70 -2.57 -2.42
C ARG A 92 -30.78 -3.57 -2.03
N THR A 93 -32.04 -3.19 -2.26
CA THR A 93 -33.24 -4.01 -2.00
C THR A 93 -33.18 -5.35 -2.72
N ASP A 94 -32.84 -5.36 -4.02
CA ASP A 94 -32.74 -6.60 -4.80
C ASP A 94 -31.64 -7.53 -4.32
N TRP A 95 -30.51 -6.97 -3.89
CA TRP A 95 -29.44 -7.76 -3.28
C TRP A 95 -29.88 -8.35 -1.94
N LEU A 96 -30.57 -7.58 -1.08
CA LEU A 96 -31.12 -8.11 0.17
C LEU A 96 -32.09 -9.26 -0.07
N LYS A 97 -32.98 -9.15 -1.06
CA LYS A 97 -33.91 -10.23 -1.43
C LYS A 97 -33.17 -11.49 -1.86
N ARG A 98 -32.19 -11.37 -2.77
CA ARG A 98 -31.36 -12.50 -3.19
C ARG A 98 -30.58 -13.09 -2.03
N TYR A 99 -29.95 -12.25 -1.22
CA TYR A 99 -29.10 -12.68 -0.10
C TYR A 99 -29.89 -13.37 1.00
N LEU A 100 -31.08 -12.89 1.37
CA LEU A 100 -31.96 -13.60 2.31
C LEU A 100 -32.54 -14.88 1.72
N ASN A 101 -32.64 -14.97 0.40
CA ASN A 101 -33.07 -16.18 -0.30
C ASN A 101 -31.94 -17.22 -0.45
N ASP A 102 -30.67 -16.85 -0.40
CA ASP A 102 -29.58 -17.83 -0.35
C ASP A 102 -28.29 -17.13 0.12
N PRO A 103 -28.05 -17.04 1.45
CA PRO A 103 -26.91 -16.29 1.96
C PRO A 103 -25.58 -16.84 1.46
N HIS A 104 -25.44 -18.17 1.40
CA HIS A 104 -24.20 -18.87 1.06
C HIS A 104 -23.91 -18.83 -0.44
N ALA A 105 -24.93 -18.88 -1.31
CA ALA A 105 -24.73 -18.71 -2.74
C ALA A 105 -24.43 -17.25 -3.13
N ILE A 106 -25.11 -16.27 -2.50
CA ILE A 106 -24.92 -14.85 -2.85
C ILE A 106 -23.64 -14.26 -2.25
N LYS A 107 -23.22 -14.75 -1.09
CA LYS A 107 -21.94 -14.40 -0.48
C LYS A 107 -21.25 -15.66 0.03
N PRO A 108 -20.44 -16.32 -0.83
CA PRO A 108 -19.64 -17.47 -0.44
C PRO A 108 -18.82 -17.19 0.82
N GLY A 109 -18.75 -18.16 1.74
CA GLY A 109 -18.04 -18.01 3.01
C GLY A 109 -18.73 -17.13 4.04
N THR A 110 -20.00 -16.72 3.84
CA THR A 110 -20.70 -15.92 4.85
C THR A 110 -20.90 -16.68 6.16
N THR A 111 -20.76 -15.98 7.29
CA THR A 111 -21.06 -16.54 8.63
C THR A 111 -22.52 -16.32 9.03
N MET A 112 -23.32 -15.68 8.17
CA MET A 112 -24.76 -15.54 8.39
C MET A 112 -25.45 -16.84 7.96
N PRO A 113 -26.16 -17.53 8.87
CA PRO A 113 -26.87 -18.73 8.50
C PRO A 113 -28.11 -18.40 7.65
N ASP A 114 -28.60 -19.39 6.90
CA ASP A 114 -29.96 -19.35 6.37
C ASP A 114 -30.96 -19.61 7.50
N VAL A 115 -31.56 -18.53 8.01
CA VAL A 115 -32.58 -18.59 9.07
C VAL A 115 -33.99 -18.92 8.53
N MET A 116 -34.16 -19.04 7.22
CA MET A 116 -35.44 -19.28 6.54
C MET A 116 -35.46 -20.57 5.71
N GLY A 117 -34.37 -21.33 5.65
CA GLY A 117 -34.24 -22.49 4.75
C GLY A 117 -35.21 -23.64 5.02
N GLY A 118 -35.84 -23.68 6.20
CA GLY A 118 -36.91 -24.64 6.50
C GLY A 118 -38.34 -24.16 6.18
N LEU A 119 -38.52 -22.94 5.67
CA LEU A 119 -39.84 -22.43 5.28
C LEU A 119 -40.22 -22.88 3.86
N PRO A 120 -41.50 -23.17 3.58
CA PRO A 120 -41.98 -23.37 2.21
C PRO A 120 -41.73 -22.14 1.31
N ASP A 121 -41.45 -22.36 0.02
CA ASP A 121 -41.05 -21.31 -0.93
C ASP A 121 -41.98 -20.09 -1.00
N ASP A 122 -43.28 -20.27 -0.85
CA ASP A 122 -44.25 -19.17 -0.84
C ASP A 122 -44.21 -18.35 0.45
N GLN A 123 -44.07 -19.03 1.60
CA GLN A 123 -43.91 -18.39 2.90
C GLN A 123 -42.57 -17.66 3.00
N ARG A 124 -41.52 -18.28 2.49
CA ARG A 124 -40.17 -17.72 2.42
C ARG A 124 -40.14 -16.42 1.61
N ARG A 125 -40.71 -16.42 0.40
CA ARG A 125 -40.80 -15.20 -0.42
C ARG A 125 -41.57 -14.08 0.29
N ARG A 126 -42.72 -14.37 0.89
CA ARG A 126 -43.49 -13.37 1.67
C ARG A 126 -42.71 -12.84 2.86
N ALA A 127 -41.98 -13.70 3.58
CA ALA A 127 -41.16 -13.29 4.72
C ALA A 127 -39.98 -12.40 4.28
N ILE A 128 -39.32 -12.74 3.17
CA ILE A 128 -38.26 -11.94 2.57
C ILE A 128 -38.78 -10.56 2.17
N ASP A 129 -39.90 -10.48 1.45
CA ASP A 129 -40.48 -9.20 1.05
C ASP A 129 -40.84 -8.32 2.26
N ALA A 130 -41.40 -8.92 3.32
CA ALA A 130 -41.73 -8.22 4.56
C ALA A 130 -40.47 -7.71 5.29
N ILE A 131 -39.47 -8.56 5.48
CA ILE A 131 -38.21 -8.17 6.15
C ILE A 131 -37.48 -7.10 5.35
N VAL A 132 -37.41 -7.23 4.02
CA VAL A 132 -36.77 -6.22 3.18
C VAL A 132 -37.51 -4.89 3.27
N ALA A 133 -38.85 -4.88 3.27
CA ALA A 133 -39.62 -3.65 3.50
C ALA A 133 -39.29 -3.02 4.87
N PHE A 134 -39.20 -3.81 5.94
CA PHE A 134 -38.78 -3.33 7.25
C PHE A 134 -37.36 -2.74 7.24
N LEU A 135 -36.39 -3.43 6.64
CA LEU A 135 -35.00 -2.97 6.55
C LEU A 135 -34.83 -1.73 5.66
N SER A 136 -35.61 -1.62 4.59
CA SER A 136 -35.64 -0.43 3.74
C SER A 136 -36.15 0.80 4.50
N ASN A 137 -36.99 0.61 5.52
CA ASN A 137 -37.46 1.69 6.41
C ASN A 137 -36.48 2.03 7.54
N GLN A 138 -35.31 1.36 7.61
CA GLN A 138 -34.23 1.70 8.55
C GLN A 138 -33.32 2.75 7.89
N GLU A 139 -33.57 4.03 8.19
CA GLU A 139 -33.01 5.16 7.45
C GLU A 139 -32.02 6.04 8.24
N ALA A 140 -31.35 5.52 9.27
CA ALA A 140 -30.35 6.27 10.01
C ALA A 140 -29.32 6.94 9.07
N GLU A 141 -29.05 8.23 9.31
CA GLU A 141 -28.15 9.03 8.47
C GLU A 141 -26.68 8.55 8.56
N TYR A 142 -25.92 8.81 7.50
CA TYR A 142 -24.47 8.62 7.54
C TYR A 142 -23.81 9.57 8.56
N PRO A 143 -22.73 9.13 9.22
CA PRO A 143 -22.02 10.00 10.15
C PRO A 143 -21.48 11.24 9.45
N VAL A 144 -21.65 12.41 10.08
CA VAL A 144 -21.11 13.67 9.57
C VAL A 144 -19.60 13.69 9.75
N LEU A 145 -18.86 13.68 8.65
CA LEU A 145 -17.40 13.79 8.66
C LEU A 145 -16.99 15.26 8.81
N LYS A 146 -16.24 15.57 9.87
CA LYS A 146 -15.79 16.95 10.13
C LYS A 146 -14.58 17.28 9.26
N SER A 147 -14.74 18.24 8.35
CA SER A 147 -13.63 18.84 7.60
C SER A 147 -12.82 19.75 8.53
N THR A 148 -11.49 19.72 8.40
CA THR A 148 -10.58 20.63 9.12
C THR A 148 -9.63 21.30 8.13
N ALA A 149 -8.93 22.36 8.54
CA ALA A 149 -7.94 23.02 7.68
C ALA A 149 -6.82 22.07 7.22
N SER A 150 -6.39 21.15 8.10
CA SER A 150 -5.33 20.18 7.82
C SER A 150 -5.81 18.90 7.13
N ASN A 151 -7.12 18.66 7.11
CA ASN A 151 -7.74 17.51 6.44
C ASN A 151 -9.07 17.95 5.81
N PRO A 152 -9.03 18.60 4.63
CA PRO A 152 -10.23 19.06 3.95
C PRO A 152 -11.00 17.86 3.39
N ILE A 153 -12.31 17.83 3.63
CA ILE A 153 -13.20 16.79 3.10
C ILE A 153 -14.11 17.46 2.08
N ALA A 154 -14.01 17.03 0.82
CA ALA A 154 -14.89 17.53 -0.23
C ALA A 154 -16.36 17.15 0.05
N THR A 155 -17.29 18.06 -0.25
CA THR A 155 -18.71 17.72 -0.34
C THR A 155 -18.88 16.57 -1.33
N GLN A 156 -19.66 15.56 -0.95
CA GLN A 156 -19.87 14.33 -1.74
C GLN A 156 -18.56 13.65 -2.16
N PHE A 157 -17.55 13.58 -1.27
CA PHE A 157 -16.25 12.96 -1.55
C PHE A 157 -16.35 11.56 -2.20
N TRP A 158 -17.38 10.78 -1.84
CA TRP A 158 -17.64 9.44 -2.38
C TRP A 158 -17.92 9.40 -3.89
N MET A 159 -18.21 10.53 -4.53
CA MET A 159 -18.39 10.64 -5.98
C MET A 159 -17.09 10.97 -6.73
N LYS A 160 -15.97 11.16 -6.01
CA LYS A 160 -14.70 11.64 -6.57
C LYS A 160 -13.59 10.59 -6.54
N GLY A 161 -13.95 9.32 -6.40
CA GLY A 161 -12.97 8.24 -6.35
C GLY A 161 -12.29 8.03 -7.71
N ASP A 162 -10.98 7.87 -7.69
CA ASP A 162 -10.12 7.53 -8.82
C ASP A 162 -9.86 6.01 -8.85
N ASN A 163 -10.11 5.38 -9.99
CA ASN A 163 -10.00 3.92 -10.14
C ASN A 163 -8.55 3.43 -10.04
N ASP A 164 -7.62 4.09 -10.74
CA ASP A 164 -6.21 3.66 -10.81
C ASP A 164 -5.56 3.81 -9.43
N ARG A 165 -5.81 4.95 -8.77
CA ARG A 165 -5.38 5.17 -7.39
C ARG A 165 -6.05 4.20 -6.42
N GLY A 166 -7.32 3.85 -6.65
CA GLY A 166 -8.04 2.85 -5.87
C GLY A 166 -7.41 1.46 -5.96
N ALA A 167 -6.99 1.06 -7.17
CA ALA A 167 -6.27 -0.18 -7.40
C ALA A 167 -4.91 -0.19 -6.67
N GLU A 168 -4.13 0.89 -6.78
CA GLU A 168 -2.86 1.01 -6.06
C GLU A 168 -3.05 0.91 -4.54
N LEU A 169 -3.99 1.68 -3.99
CA LEU A 169 -4.27 1.69 -2.56
C LEU A 169 -4.72 0.32 -2.06
N TYR A 170 -5.66 -0.34 -2.76
CA TYR A 170 -6.13 -1.67 -2.39
C TYR A 170 -4.98 -2.68 -2.25
N HIS A 171 -4.02 -2.63 -3.17
CA HIS A 171 -2.88 -3.54 -3.16
C HIS A 171 -1.82 -3.18 -2.12
N GLN A 172 -1.61 -1.90 -1.81
CA GLN A 172 -0.45 -1.47 -1.03
C GLN A 172 -0.74 -1.16 0.45
N VAL A 173 -1.95 -0.68 0.80
CA VAL A 173 -2.24 -0.21 2.17
C VAL A 173 -2.54 -1.35 3.15
N GLY A 174 -2.74 -2.57 2.64
CA GLY A 174 -2.92 -3.79 3.45
C GLY A 174 -4.21 -4.58 3.20
N CYS A 175 -5.08 -4.21 2.26
CA CYS A 175 -6.31 -4.96 1.98
C CYS A 175 -5.99 -6.41 1.58
N VAL A 176 -4.97 -6.57 0.73
CA VAL A 176 -4.49 -7.88 0.23
C VAL A 176 -3.84 -8.76 1.29
N ALA A 177 -3.62 -8.25 2.51
CA ALA A 177 -3.22 -9.10 3.63
C ALA A 177 -4.30 -10.13 3.96
N CYS A 178 -5.58 -9.79 3.73
CA CYS A 178 -6.73 -10.63 4.02
C CYS A 178 -7.56 -10.97 2.77
N HIS A 179 -7.72 -10.03 1.85
CA HIS A 179 -8.47 -10.21 0.61
C HIS A 179 -7.56 -10.65 -0.54
N GLU A 180 -8.16 -11.20 -1.59
CA GLU A 180 -7.40 -11.67 -2.76
C GLU A 180 -6.86 -10.44 -3.52
N PRO A 181 -5.57 -10.39 -3.87
CA PRO A 181 -5.09 -9.41 -4.82
C PRO A 181 -5.71 -9.64 -6.19
N ASP A 182 -5.81 -8.59 -6.99
CA ASP A 182 -6.20 -8.70 -8.39
C ASP A 182 -5.08 -9.40 -9.18
N GLU A 183 -5.48 -10.33 -10.05
CA GLU A 183 -4.54 -11.11 -10.86
C GLU A 183 -3.85 -10.22 -11.89
N ASP A 184 -4.55 -9.20 -12.39
CA ASP A 184 -4.07 -8.28 -13.44
C ASP A 184 -3.31 -7.06 -12.90
N TYR A 185 -3.25 -6.87 -11.57
CA TYR A 185 -2.52 -5.74 -11.00
C TYR A 185 -1.01 -5.91 -11.25
N PRO A 186 -0.33 -4.93 -11.90
CA PRO A 186 1.09 -4.99 -12.20
C PRO A 186 1.91 -4.77 -10.92
N ALA A 187 1.98 -5.80 -10.08
CA ALA A 187 2.77 -5.76 -8.86
C ALA A 187 4.24 -5.42 -9.20
N PRO A 188 4.93 -4.64 -8.35
CA PRO A 188 6.34 -4.32 -8.55
C PRO A 188 7.19 -5.58 -8.75
N PRO A 189 8.29 -5.52 -9.53
CA PRO A 189 9.19 -6.64 -9.69
C PRO A 189 9.74 -7.09 -8.33
N TYR A 190 9.29 -8.25 -7.86
CA TYR A 190 9.77 -8.86 -6.62
C TYR A 190 10.79 -9.95 -6.97
N GLN A 191 12.03 -9.80 -6.51
CA GLN A 191 13.11 -10.75 -6.85
C GLN A 191 13.03 -12.07 -6.05
N GLY A 192 12.06 -12.21 -5.14
CA GLY A 192 11.97 -13.36 -4.25
C GLY A 192 13.08 -13.37 -3.20
N SER A 193 12.78 -13.81 -1.98
CA SER A 193 13.82 -14.21 -1.06
C SER A 193 14.53 -15.47 -1.57
N GLU A 194 15.80 -15.67 -1.20
CA GLU A 194 16.51 -16.93 -1.50
C GLU A 194 15.76 -18.17 -0.97
N LEU A 195 15.01 -18.00 0.12
CA LEU A 195 14.15 -19.04 0.66
C LEU A 195 13.00 -19.37 -0.30
N GLU A 196 12.36 -18.39 -0.92
CA GLU A 196 11.29 -18.63 -1.90
C GLU A 196 11.81 -19.27 -3.18
N LYS A 197 13.00 -18.88 -3.65
CA LYS A 197 13.65 -19.54 -4.79
C LYS A 197 13.91 -21.01 -4.47
N MET A 198 14.51 -21.30 -3.32
CA MET A 198 14.70 -22.67 -2.85
C MET A 198 13.38 -23.43 -2.73
N LEU A 199 12.35 -22.85 -2.12
CA LEU A 199 11.03 -23.48 -1.99
C LEU A 199 10.37 -23.76 -3.34
N SER A 200 10.62 -22.93 -4.37
CA SER A 200 10.09 -23.13 -5.72
C SER A 200 10.77 -24.28 -6.49
N GLU A 201 11.94 -24.71 -6.04
CA GLU A 201 12.70 -25.83 -6.61
C GLU A 201 12.34 -27.18 -5.96
N LEU A 202 11.67 -27.17 -4.80
CA LEU A 202 11.27 -28.38 -4.08
C LEU A 202 9.92 -28.90 -4.57
N ASP A 203 9.81 -30.22 -4.70
CA ASP A 203 8.52 -30.88 -4.95
C ASP A 203 7.70 -31.03 -3.65
N PRO A 204 6.38 -31.32 -3.73
CA PRO A 204 5.53 -31.44 -2.54
C PRO A 204 6.00 -32.50 -1.53
N GLU A 205 6.58 -33.60 -1.99
CA GLU A 205 7.08 -34.68 -1.11
C GLU A 205 8.30 -34.19 -0.33
N GLN A 206 9.23 -33.49 -0.99
CA GLN A 206 10.39 -32.86 -0.37
C GLN A 206 9.99 -31.76 0.63
N ILE A 207 8.99 -30.96 0.30
CA ILE A 207 8.46 -29.94 1.20
C ILE A 207 7.89 -30.59 2.47
N GLU A 208 7.18 -31.70 2.33
CA GLU A 208 6.63 -32.46 3.45
C GLU A 208 7.76 -33.11 4.29
N GLU A 209 8.71 -33.79 3.65
CA GLU A 209 9.87 -34.42 4.31
C GLU A 209 10.74 -33.42 5.09
N LEU A 210 10.90 -32.20 4.55
CA LEU A 210 11.65 -31.13 5.20
C LEU A 210 10.84 -30.36 6.25
N GLY A 211 9.56 -30.67 6.42
CA GLY A 211 8.67 -29.97 7.36
C GLY A 211 8.41 -28.51 6.97
N LEU A 212 8.42 -28.20 5.67
CA LEU A 212 8.26 -26.86 5.09
C LEU A 212 6.85 -26.59 4.56
N ALA A 213 5.90 -27.52 4.74
CA ALA A 213 4.53 -27.40 4.24
C ALA A 213 3.85 -26.09 4.66
N ASP A 214 4.04 -25.65 5.91
CA ASP A 214 3.50 -24.40 6.42
C ASP A 214 4.07 -23.15 5.71
N ALA A 215 5.31 -23.22 5.21
CA ALA A 215 5.98 -22.10 4.57
C ALA A 215 5.48 -21.83 3.13
N VAL A 216 4.96 -22.85 2.46
CA VAL A 216 4.42 -22.75 1.09
C VAL A 216 2.89 -22.71 1.03
N ARG A 217 2.22 -22.93 2.16
CA ARG A 217 0.76 -23.06 2.21
C ARG A 217 0.06 -21.79 1.71
N ARG A 218 -0.80 -21.94 0.70
CA ARG A 218 -1.71 -20.87 0.27
C ARG A 218 -2.81 -20.70 1.30
N VAL A 219 -2.94 -19.48 1.82
CA VAL A 219 -4.02 -19.11 2.73
C VAL A 219 -5.20 -18.57 1.92
N ARG A 220 -6.39 -19.17 2.08
CA ARG A 220 -7.63 -18.69 1.47
C ARG A 220 -7.88 -17.22 1.81
N SER A 221 -8.33 -16.45 0.82
CA SER A 221 -8.70 -15.05 0.99
C SER A 221 -10.10 -14.88 1.57
N VAL A 222 -10.31 -13.77 2.30
CA VAL A 222 -11.65 -13.34 2.69
C VAL A 222 -12.43 -12.98 1.42
N PRO A 223 -13.53 -13.67 1.10
CA PRO A 223 -14.27 -13.42 -0.14
C PRO A 223 -15.03 -12.09 -0.09
N HIS A 224 -15.01 -11.37 -1.22
CA HIS A 224 -15.75 -10.12 -1.39
C HIS A 224 -17.25 -10.33 -1.62
N GLY A 225 -17.61 -11.40 -2.36
CA GLY A 225 -18.97 -11.58 -2.89
C GLY A 225 -19.34 -10.50 -3.92
N ASP A 226 -20.63 -10.35 -4.18
CA ASP A 226 -21.18 -9.34 -5.11
C ASP A 226 -21.16 -7.92 -4.48
N ILE A 227 -20.00 -7.24 -4.50
CA ILE A 227 -19.84 -5.88 -3.93
C ILE A 227 -20.70 -4.86 -4.68
N ALA A 228 -20.63 -4.84 -6.01
CA ALA A 228 -21.34 -3.87 -6.85
C ALA A 228 -22.87 -3.99 -6.74
N GLY A 229 -23.38 -5.23 -6.67
CA GLY A 229 -24.79 -5.50 -6.40
C GLY A 229 -25.20 -5.18 -4.96
N LYS A 230 -24.29 -5.21 -3.99
CA LYS A 230 -24.61 -4.95 -2.59
C LYS A 230 -24.64 -3.47 -2.23
N TYR A 231 -23.63 -2.72 -2.68
CA TYR A 231 -23.33 -1.38 -2.21
C TYR A 231 -23.49 -0.32 -3.32
N SER A 232 -23.74 0.92 -2.92
CA SER A 232 -23.43 2.12 -3.71
C SER A 232 -22.03 2.64 -3.38
N HIS A 233 -21.45 3.49 -4.23
CA HIS A 233 -20.16 4.16 -3.95
C HIS A 233 -20.18 4.87 -2.59
N GLN A 234 -21.28 5.58 -2.27
CA GLN A 234 -21.45 6.25 -0.98
C GLN A 234 -21.38 5.23 0.17
N SER A 235 -22.23 4.21 0.15
CA SER A 235 -22.31 3.23 1.25
C SER A 235 -21.00 2.44 1.44
N LEU A 236 -20.31 2.11 0.36
CA LEU A 236 -19.03 1.40 0.42
C LEU A 236 -17.91 2.32 0.94
N ALA A 237 -17.81 3.55 0.45
CA ALA A 237 -16.81 4.52 0.91
C ALA A 237 -16.94 4.79 2.42
N TYR A 238 -18.16 4.99 2.92
CA TYR A 238 -18.39 5.13 4.37
C TYR A 238 -18.04 3.86 5.16
N PHE A 239 -18.30 2.68 4.61
CA PHE A 239 -17.90 1.42 5.23
C PHE A 239 -16.38 1.23 5.27
N LEU A 240 -15.67 1.54 4.19
CA LEU A 240 -14.21 1.44 4.14
C LEU A 240 -13.53 2.46 5.07
N TYR A 241 -14.10 3.66 5.20
CA TYR A 241 -13.61 4.70 6.10
C TYR A 241 -13.71 4.29 7.58
N ASP A 242 -14.90 3.82 8.02
CA ASP A 242 -15.12 3.34 9.39
C ASP A 242 -15.92 2.03 9.41
N PRO A 243 -15.24 0.87 9.24
CA PRO A 243 -15.91 -0.42 9.24
C PRO A 243 -16.61 -0.75 10.56
N ALA A 244 -16.10 -0.23 11.68
CA ALA A 244 -16.57 -0.54 13.02
C ALA A 244 -17.92 0.12 13.34
N HIS A 245 -18.19 1.30 12.75
CA HIS A 245 -19.49 1.95 12.87
C HIS A 245 -20.62 1.07 12.32
N ILE A 246 -20.36 0.38 11.19
CA ILE A 246 -21.34 -0.49 10.54
C ILE A 246 -21.29 -1.93 11.08
N ARG A 247 -20.10 -2.42 11.43
CA ARG A 247 -19.88 -3.77 11.98
C ARG A 247 -19.05 -3.68 13.26
N PRO A 248 -19.67 -3.37 14.42
CA PRO A 248 -18.95 -3.22 15.69
C PRO A 248 -18.23 -4.50 16.15
N SER A 249 -18.76 -5.66 15.77
CA SER A 249 -18.14 -6.99 15.99
C SER A 249 -17.50 -7.56 14.71
N GLY A 250 -17.34 -6.74 13.67
CA GLY A 250 -16.67 -7.13 12.43
C GLY A 250 -15.19 -7.45 12.67
N ARG A 251 -14.63 -8.32 11.82
CA ARG A 251 -13.19 -8.62 11.82
C ARG A 251 -12.39 -7.78 10.83
N MET A 252 -13.07 -7.02 9.97
CA MET A 252 -12.42 -6.04 9.09
C MET A 252 -12.06 -4.80 9.92
N PRO A 253 -10.76 -4.49 10.10
CA PRO A 253 -10.34 -3.31 10.83
C PRO A 253 -10.38 -2.06 9.94
N SER A 254 -10.20 -0.89 10.55
CA SER A 254 -9.91 0.33 9.79
C SER A 254 -8.44 0.32 9.36
N LEU A 255 -8.18 0.54 8.06
CA LEU A 255 -6.83 0.73 7.53
C LEU A 255 -6.38 2.21 7.61
N ASN A 256 -7.04 3.01 8.46
CA ASN A 256 -6.79 4.44 8.62
C ASN A 256 -6.87 5.19 7.27
N LEU A 257 -7.86 4.85 6.46
CA LEU A 257 -8.11 5.49 5.17
C LEU A 257 -8.62 6.91 5.39
N ARG A 258 -8.13 7.86 4.58
CA ARG A 258 -8.78 9.15 4.45
C ARG A 258 -10.09 9.01 3.64
N PRO A 259 -11.03 9.97 3.73
CA PRO A 259 -12.26 9.90 2.96
C PRO A 259 -12.03 9.78 1.44
N ASP A 260 -11.05 10.49 0.88
CA ASP A 260 -10.68 10.39 -0.53
C ASP A 260 -10.16 8.99 -0.88
N GLU A 261 -9.25 8.43 -0.08
CA GLU A 261 -8.73 7.07 -0.28
C GLU A 261 -9.83 6.00 -0.21
N ALA A 262 -10.78 6.17 0.72
CA ALA A 262 -11.93 5.28 0.82
C ALA A 262 -12.86 5.37 -0.40
N ALA A 263 -13.01 6.56 -0.99
CA ALA A 263 -13.75 6.74 -2.23
C ALA A 263 -13.03 6.09 -3.43
N ASP A 264 -11.71 6.27 -3.54
CA ASP A 264 -10.88 5.66 -4.60
C ASP A 264 -11.01 4.13 -4.58
N ILE A 265 -10.82 3.50 -3.42
CA ILE A 265 -10.96 2.04 -3.26
C ILE A 265 -12.41 1.60 -3.53
N ALA A 266 -13.41 2.37 -3.10
CA ALA A 266 -14.80 2.05 -3.38
C ALA A 266 -15.10 2.09 -4.89
N THR A 267 -14.54 3.06 -5.62
CA THR A 267 -14.63 3.14 -7.08
C THR A 267 -13.99 1.93 -7.72
N TYR A 268 -12.78 1.55 -7.32
CA TYR A 268 -12.09 0.38 -7.85
C TYR A 268 -12.87 -0.93 -7.63
N LEU A 269 -13.39 -1.16 -6.41
CA LEU A 269 -14.11 -2.40 -6.09
C LEU A 269 -15.51 -2.50 -6.72
N ILE A 270 -16.12 -1.37 -7.10
CA ILE A 270 -17.41 -1.35 -7.80
C ILE A 270 -17.21 -1.38 -9.32
N GLY A 271 -16.13 -0.76 -9.82
CA GLY A 271 -15.81 -0.61 -11.23
C GLY A 271 -16.76 0.33 -11.99
N ASP A 272 -16.73 0.24 -13.33
CA ASP A 272 -17.58 1.02 -14.25
C ASP A 272 -19.05 0.58 -14.26
N ALA A 273 -19.43 -0.40 -13.43
CA ALA A 273 -20.82 -0.79 -13.29
C ALA A 273 -21.60 0.44 -12.82
N ALA A 274 -22.37 1.05 -13.74
CA ALA A 274 -23.24 2.18 -13.46
C ALA A 274 -24.23 1.75 -12.39
N ALA A 275 -23.83 1.92 -11.14
CA ALA A 275 -24.60 1.57 -9.98
C ALA A 275 -25.82 2.50 -9.99
N PRO A 276 -27.06 2.02 -10.20
CA PRO A 276 -28.22 2.86 -9.94
C PRO A 276 -28.13 3.35 -8.49
N ASN A 277 -28.68 4.53 -8.20
CA ASN A 277 -28.87 4.94 -6.81
C ASN A 277 -29.57 3.80 -6.05
N LEU A 278 -29.28 3.65 -4.76
CA LEU A 278 -30.05 2.73 -3.92
C LEU A 278 -31.53 3.07 -4.16
N ASP A 279 -32.30 2.10 -4.65
CA ASP A 279 -33.71 2.33 -4.98
C ASP A 279 -34.37 2.95 -3.75
N ALA A 280 -34.80 4.21 -3.85
CA ALA A 280 -35.66 4.80 -2.86
C ALA A 280 -36.91 3.93 -2.84
N GLY A 281 -37.08 3.12 -1.80
CA GLY A 281 -38.05 2.03 -1.78
C GLY A 281 -39.42 2.48 -2.27
N GLN A 282 -39.82 2.07 -3.47
CA GLN A 282 -41.21 2.17 -3.90
C GLN A 282 -41.96 0.98 -3.28
N GLY A 283 -42.72 1.24 -2.22
CA GLY A 283 -43.70 0.27 -1.72
C GLY A 283 -43.87 0.28 -0.20
N ASP A 284 -44.37 1.38 0.33
CA ASP A 284 -44.87 1.41 1.70
C ASP A 284 -46.34 0.97 1.72
N THR A 285 -46.56 -0.26 2.14
CA THR A 285 -47.77 -0.54 2.90
C THR A 285 -47.28 -0.75 4.33
N ALA A 286 -47.67 0.13 5.25
CA ALA A 286 -47.26 0.05 6.67
C ALA A 286 -47.50 -1.34 7.28
N SER A 287 -48.46 -2.09 6.74
CA SER A 287 -48.72 -3.49 7.09
C SER A 287 -47.55 -4.44 6.78
N LEU A 288 -46.84 -4.23 5.68
CA LEU A 288 -45.69 -5.05 5.27
C LEU A 288 -44.45 -4.76 6.13
N VAL A 289 -44.22 -3.48 6.46
CA VAL A 289 -43.16 -3.05 7.40
C VAL A 289 -43.38 -3.66 8.78
N GLU A 290 -44.61 -3.59 9.32
CA GLU A 290 -44.92 -4.18 10.61
C GLU A 290 -44.83 -5.72 10.59
N ALA A 291 -45.26 -6.36 9.51
CA ALA A 291 -45.08 -7.80 9.33
C ALA A 291 -43.58 -8.18 9.32
N GLY A 292 -42.74 -7.38 8.64
CA GLY A 292 -41.30 -7.56 8.59
C GLY A 292 -40.66 -7.39 9.95
N ARG A 293 -41.06 -6.36 10.71
CA ARG A 293 -40.60 -6.11 12.08
C ARG A 293 -40.89 -7.29 12.99
N ARG A 294 -42.10 -7.86 12.92
CA ARG A 294 -42.47 -9.06 13.70
C ARG A 294 -41.62 -10.27 13.28
N LEU A 295 -41.52 -10.53 11.99
CA LEU A 295 -40.74 -11.65 11.45
C LEU A 295 -39.25 -11.54 11.80
N PHE A 296 -38.70 -10.34 11.88
CA PHE A 296 -37.30 -10.10 12.28
C PHE A 296 -37.01 -10.63 13.70
N VAL A 297 -37.99 -10.57 14.60
CA VAL A 297 -37.87 -11.12 15.96
C VAL A 297 -38.18 -12.62 15.96
N GLU A 298 -39.25 -13.06 15.29
CA GLU A 298 -39.67 -14.47 15.23
C GLU A 298 -38.60 -15.38 14.61
N LEU A 299 -37.93 -14.90 13.56
CA LEU A 299 -36.81 -15.58 12.88
C LEU A 299 -35.46 -15.33 13.57
N ARG A 300 -35.47 -14.68 14.75
CA ARG A 300 -34.29 -14.45 15.62
C ARG A 300 -33.18 -13.62 14.98
N CYS A 301 -33.48 -12.82 13.97
CA CYS A 301 -32.51 -11.89 13.38
C CYS A 301 -31.94 -10.93 14.44
N SER A 302 -32.77 -10.52 15.41
CA SER A 302 -32.41 -9.65 16.54
C SER A 302 -31.41 -10.25 17.54
N GLN A 303 -31.14 -11.56 17.47
CA GLN A 303 -30.10 -12.18 18.30
C GLN A 303 -28.70 -11.87 17.79
N CYS A 304 -28.55 -11.63 16.48
CA CYS A 304 -27.25 -11.27 15.91
C CYS A 304 -27.21 -9.79 15.51
N HIS A 305 -28.30 -9.25 14.98
CA HIS A 305 -28.36 -7.90 14.43
C HIS A 305 -29.03 -6.92 15.38
N HIS A 306 -28.50 -5.70 15.40
CA HIS A 306 -29.18 -4.54 15.96
C HIS A 306 -30.04 -3.88 14.87
N ALA A 307 -31.24 -3.44 15.24
CA ALA A 307 -32.14 -2.62 14.43
C ALA A 307 -32.95 -1.73 15.39
N GLU A 308 -33.39 -0.58 14.90
CA GLU A 308 -34.08 0.43 15.70
C GLU A 308 -35.35 -0.17 16.31
N ASP A 309 -35.62 0.17 17.57
CA ASP A 309 -36.78 -0.27 18.35
C ASP A 309 -36.98 -1.79 18.49
N ILE A 310 -35.96 -2.62 18.20
CA ILE A 310 -36.01 -4.07 18.39
C ILE A 310 -35.10 -4.49 19.55
N LYS A 311 -35.69 -5.18 20.53
CA LYS A 311 -34.95 -5.86 21.60
C LYS A 311 -34.83 -7.35 21.30
N PRO A 312 -33.67 -7.99 21.56
CA PRO A 312 -33.57 -9.45 21.52
C PRO A 312 -34.52 -10.05 22.56
N SER A 313 -35.26 -11.10 22.18
CA SER A 313 -36.06 -11.87 23.13
C SER A 313 -36.01 -13.33 22.73
N VAL A 314 -35.95 -14.21 23.73
CA VAL A 314 -35.70 -15.67 23.69
C VAL A 314 -34.22 -16.04 23.94
N VAL A 315 -34.00 -16.90 24.94
CA VAL A 315 -32.72 -17.52 25.30
C VAL A 315 -32.87 -19.02 25.02
N ALA A 316 -31.93 -19.62 24.25
CA ALA A 316 -31.91 -21.06 24.03
C ALA A 316 -31.27 -21.80 25.23
N ARG A 317 -31.19 -23.13 25.19
CA ARG A 317 -30.43 -23.88 26.21
C ARG A 317 -28.99 -23.35 26.28
N PRO A 318 -28.41 -23.17 27.48
CA PRO A 318 -27.01 -22.77 27.62
C PRO A 318 -26.06 -23.68 26.84
N LEU A 319 -24.93 -23.15 26.38
CA LEU A 319 -23.97 -23.88 25.53
C LEU A 319 -23.49 -25.19 26.18
N ALA A 320 -23.29 -25.19 27.50
CA ALA A 320 -22.85 -26.35 28.26
C ALA A 320 -23.91 -27.46 28.41
N GLU A 321 -25.18 -27.16 28.12
CA GLU A 321 -26.30 -28.10 28.22
C GLU A 321 -26.73 -28.67 26.86
N LEU A 322 -25.96 -28.39 25.80
CA LEU A 322 -26.26 -28.89 24.46
C LEU A 322 -25.82 -30.34 24.28
N ASP A 323 -26.74 -31.11 23.73
CA ASP A 323 -26.46 -32.46 23.23
C ASP A 323 -26.12 -32.37 21.74
N VAL A 324 -24.85 -32.59 21.41
CA VAL A 324 -24.32 -32.49 20.05
C VAL A 324 -24.79 -33.61 19.13
N ASP A 325 -25.24 -34.72 19.71
CA ASP A 325 -25.70 -35.91 18.97
C ASP A 325 -27.24 -35.99 18.94
N ALA A 326 -27.93 -34.94 19.39
CA ALA A 326 -29.37 -34.84 19.28
C ALA A 326 -29.81 -34.87 17.80
N PRO A 327 -30.88 -35.60 17.46
CA PRO A 327 -31.35 -35.73 16.07
C PRO A 327 -31.79 -34.39 15.43
N ASN A 328 -32.12 -33.41 16.27
CA ASN A 328 -32.42 -32.05 15.86
C ASN A 328 -31.29 -31.11 16.33
N SER A 329 -30.26 -30.97 15.51
CA SER A 329 -29.07 -30.17 15.82
C SER A 329 -28.65 -29.32 14.64
N CYS A 330 -28.19 -28.09 14.92
CA CYS A 330 -27.70 -27.15 13.90
C CYS A 330 -26.41 -27.61 13.21
N ILE A 331 -25.75 -28.67 13.70
CA ILE A 331 -24.48 -29.19 13.15
C ILE A 331 -24.63 -30.50 12.36
N GLU A 332 -25.78 -31.19 12.42
CA GLU A 332 -25.98 -32.49 11.75
C GLU A 332 -26.97 -32.41 10.58
N THR A 333 -28.17 -31.85 10.80
CA THR A 333 -29.20 -31.76 9.76
C THR A 333 -30.04 -30.50 9.96
N GLN A 334 -30.23 -29.72 8.89
CA GLN A 334 -31.04 -28.51 8.94
C GLN A 334 -32.52 -28.87 9.12
N HIS A 335 -33.16 -28.27 10.12
CA HIS A 335 -34.58 -28.45 10.42
C HIS A 335 -35.34 -27.12 10.33
N VAL A 336 -36.67 -27.21 10.20
CA VAL A 336 -37.56 -26.04 10.18
C VAL A 336 -37.40 -25.22 11.46
N GLY A 337 -37.07 -23.94 11.31
CA GLY A 337 -36.87 -23.01 12.43
C GLY A 337 -35.49 -23.04 13.07
N LEU A 338 -34.54 -23.81 12.52
CA LEU A 338 -33.13 -23.76 12.92
C LEU A 338 -32.27 -23.04 11.86
N PRO A 339 -31.24 -22.28 12.29
CA PRO A 339 -30.31 -21.65 11.36
C PRO A 339 -29.48 -22.69 10.58
N GLY A 340 -29.48 -22.59 9.25
CA GLY A 340 -28.66 -23.41 8.35
C GLY A 340 -27.30 -22.76 8.08
N TYR A 341 -26.25 -23.28 8.71
CA TYR A 341 -24.90 -22.75 8.56
C TYR A 341 -24.12 -23.30 7.35
N GLY A 342 -24.53 -24.43 6.77
CA GLY A 342 -23.77 -25.06 5.68
C GLY A 342 -22.40 -25.60 6.12
N LEU A 343 -22.30 -26.09 7.36
CA LEU A 343 -21.02 -26.56 7.92
C LEU A 343 -20.52 -27.81 7.21
N ASP A 344 -19.22 -27.86 6.96
CA ASP A 344 -18.56 -29.07 6.47
C ASP A 344 -18.17 -30.03 7.62
N ALA A 345 -17.73 -31.24 7.26
CA ALA A 345 -17.37 -32.28 8.22
C ALA A 345 -16.22 -31.89 9.17
N VAL A 346 -15.26 -31.07 8.71
CA VAL A 346 -14.11 -30.63 9.51
C VAL A 346 -14.54 -29.59 10.55
N GLN A 347 -15.39 -28.65 10.13
CA GLN A 347 -16.00 -27.67 11.02
C GLN A 347 -16.88 -28.34 12.08
N ILE A 348 -17.71 -29.30 11.68
CA ILE A 348 -18.55 -30.08 12.60
C ILE A 348 -17.68 -30.82 13.61
N GLY A 349 -16.65 -31.56 13.16
CA GLY A 349 -15.73 -32.29 14.03
C GLY A 349 -15.00 -31.39 15.03
N SER A 350 -14.60 -30.19 14.59
CA SER A 350 -13.94 -29.20 15.45
C SER A 350 -14.90 -28.64 16.51
N ILE A 351 -16.13 -28.28 16.11
CA ILE A 351 -17.18 -27.80 17.04
C ILE A 351 -17.49 -28.89 18.09
N LYS A 352 -17.68 -30.15 17.67
CA LYS A 352 -17.90 -31.27 18.60
C LYS A 352 -16.74 -31.42 19.60
N SER A 353 -15.50 -31.33 19.10
CA SER A 353 -14.29 -31.39 19.94
C SER A 353 -14.23 -30.25 20.96
N ALA A 354 -14.63 -29.04 20.57
CA ALA A 354 -14.67 -27.88 21.47
C ALA A 354 -15.75 -28.00 22.55
N LEU A 355 -16.94 -28.49 22.19
CA LEU A 355 -18.04 -28.68 23.15
C LEU A 355 -17.71 -29.77 24.18
N ALA A 356 -16.96 -30.80 23.79
CA ALA A 356 -16.46 -31.82 24.73
C ALA A 356 -15.39 -31.26 25.70
N ALA A 357 -14.71 -30.17 25.36
CA ALA A 357 -13.58 -29.59 26.11
C ALA A 357 -13.90 -28.20 26.72
N ILE A 358 -15.18 -27.89 26.96
CA ILE A 358 -15.66 -26.51 27.20
C ILE A 358 -15.14 -25.85 28.51
N ASN A 359 -14.53 -26.62 29.41
CA ASN A 359 -14.13 -26.19 30.77
C ASN A 359 -12.60 -26.23 31.03
N SER A 360 -11.76 -26.00 30.02
CA SER A 360 -10.30 -25.96 30.24
C SER A 360 -9.81 -24.56 30.63
N ASP A 361 -8.99 -24.46 31.68
CA ASP A 361 -8.28 -23.21 32.02
C ASP A 361 -7.35 -22.76 30.88
N SER A 362 -7.40 -21.47 30.53
CA SER A 362 -6.54 -20.87 29.50
C SER A 362 -5.42 -20.01 30.10
N THR A 363 -4.19 -20.26 29.65
CA THR A 363 -3.03 -19.41 29.99
C THR A 363 -3.11 -18.07 29.25
N ALA A 364 -2.38 -17.05 29.72
CA ALA A 364 -2.27 -15.77 29.02
C ALA A 364 -1.78 -15.94 27.57
N GLY A 365 -0.82 -16.84 27.32
CA GLY A 365 -0.35 -17.15 25.97
C GLY A 365 -1.45 -17.75 25.09
N SER A 366 -2.25 -18.67 25.63
CA SER A 366 -3.39 -19.28 24.92
C SER A 366 -4.49 -18.25 24.61
N LYS A 367 -4.79 -17.34 25.54
CA LYS A 367 -5.74 -16.23 25.35
C LYS A 367 -5.29 -15.25 24.27
N ALA A 368 -4.01 -14.86 24.30
CA ALA A 368 -3.40 -14.03 23.27
C ALA A 368 -3.51 -14.70 21.90
N HIS A 369 -3.17 -15.99 21.82
CA HIS A 369 -3.27 -16.77 20.58
C HIS A 369 -4.71 -16.83 20.04
N ALA A 370 -5.69 -17.15 20.89
CA ALA A 370 -7.11 -17.19 20.51
C ALA A 370 -7.59 -15.85 19.97
N THR A 371 -7.18 -14.74 20.59
CA THR A 371 -7.54 -13.40 20.13
C THR A 371 -6.83 -13.03 18.81
N MET A 372 -5.56 -13.40 18.64
CA MET A 372 -4.83 -13.19 17.38
C MET A 372 -5.42 -14.00 16.22
N LEU A 373 -5.91 -15.21 16.46
CA LEU A 373 -6.66 -16.01 15.48
C LEU A 373 -7.97 -15.32 15.09
N LYS A 374 -8.76 -14.92 16.09
CA LYS A 374 -10.07 -14.25 15.91
C LYS A 374 -9.96 -12.95 15.13
N MET A 375 -8.93 -12.15 15.42
CA MET A 375 -8.69 -10.86 14.77
C MET A 375 -7.80 -10.95 13.53
N ASN A 376 -7.40 -12.17 13.14
CA ASN A 376 -6.56 -12.46 12.00
C ASN A 376 -5.21 -11.70 11.99
N CYS A 377 -4.62 -11.45 13.18
CA CYS A 377 -3.32 -10.78 13.31
C CYS A 377 -2.21 -11.55 12.57
N TYR A 378 -2.36 -12.87 12.46
CA TYR A 378 -1.46 -13.75 11.73
C TYR A 378 -1.45 -13.56 10.21
N ALA A 379 -2.37 -12.75 9.65
CA ALA A 379 -2.31 -12.31 8.25
C ALA A 379 -1.03 -11.54 7.93
N CYS A 380 -0.56 -10.75 8.90
CA CYS A 380 0.58 -9.86 8.75
C CYS A 380 1.75 -10.30 9.64
N HIS A 381 1.46 -10.66 10.88
CA HIS A 381 2.47 -10.90 11.90
C HIS A 381 2.77 -12.38 12.08
N THR A 382 4.03 -12.68 12.41
CA THR A 382 4.40 -13.98 12.95
C THR A 382 4.40 -13.95 14.48
N ARG A 383 4.12 -15.09 15.12
CA ARG A 383 4.39 -15.33 16.54
C ARG A 383 4.52 -16.83 16.79
N ASP A 384 5.55 -17.24 17.52
CA ASP A 384 5.92 -18.63 17.76
C ASP A 384 6.05 -19.43 16.46
N ARG A 385 6.63 -18.78 15.44
CA ARG A 385 6.75 -19.27 14.05
C ARG A 385 5.44 -19.50 13.29
N ARG A 386 4.29 -19.04 13.82
CA ARG A 386 2.98 -19.12 13.15
C ARG A 386 2.64 -17.80 12.47
N GLY A 387 2.00 -17.87 11.30
CA GLY A 387 1.47 -16.70 10.58
C GLY A 387 2.47 -16.03 9.65
N GLY A 388 2.31 -14.72 9.46
CA GLY A 388 3.14 -13.91 8.56
C GLY A 388 2.54 -13.77 7.15
N VAL A 389 3.12 -12.86 6.38
CA VAL A 389 2.74 -12.63 4.98
C VAL A 389 3.27 -13.78 4.13
N GLY A 390 2.36 -14.55 3.52
CA GLY A 390 2.71 -15.67 2.66
C GLY A 390 3.34 -15.22 1.33
N PRO A 391 4.10 -16.10 0.65
CA PRO A 391 4.92 -15.74 -0.52
C PRO A 391 4.12 -15.07 -1.65
N ASN A 392 2.88 -15.54 -1.88
CA ASN A 392 1.98 -14.97 -2.90
C ASN A 392 1.52 -13.52 -2.62
N ARG A 393 1.70 -13.04 -1.38
CA ARG A 393 1.27 -11.70 -0.95
C ARG A 393 2.44 -10.78 -0.62
N GLN A 394 3.65 -11.31 -0.40
CA GLN A 394 4.80 -10.49 0.00
C GLN A 394 5.14 -9.39 -1.01
N ARG A 395 4.95 -9.62 -2.32
CA ARG A 395 5.20 -8.63 -3.38
C ARG A 395 4.35 -7.36 -3.30
N TYR A 396 3.32 -7.34 -2.45
CA TYR A 396 2.46 -6.18 -2.24
C TYR A 396 2.83 -5.39 -0.97
N PHE A 397 3.80 -5.90 -0.19
CA PHE A 397 4.31 -5.27 1.02
C PHE A 397 5.62 -4.56 0.68
N GLU A 398 5.50 -3.26 0.43
CA GLU A 398 6.56 -2.40 -0.08
C GLU A 398 6.80 -1.19 0.82
N THR A 399 7.97 -0.58 0.64
CA THR A 399 8.34 0.67 1.30
C THR A 399 8.09 1.87 0.41
N VAL A 400 7.74 3.00 1.02
CA VAL A 400 7.68 4.30 0.37
C VAL A 400 9.09 4.67 -0.16
N SER A 401 9.19 5.14 -1.41
CA SER A 401 10.39 5.76 -1.99
C SER A 401 11.70 4.94 -2.03
N GLN A 402 11.70 3.70 -2.55
CA GLN A 402 12.90 2.85 -2.72
C GLN A 402 13.79 2.73 -1.47
N VAL A 403 13.19 2.74 -0.27
CA VAL A 403 13.89 2.53 1.00
C VAL A 403 14.34 1.06 1.10
N ASP A 404 15.62 0.79 0.77
CA ASP A 404 16.17 -0.57 0.75
C ASP A 404 16.63 -1.07 2.15
N ILE A 405 15.64 -1.34 3.01
CA ILE A 405 15.82 -2.08 4.28
C ILE A 405 15.50 -3.58 4.08
N GLY A 406 15.12 -4.00 2.87
CA GLY A 406 14.69 -5.36 2.56
C GLY A 406 13.49 -5.81 3.41
N ASP A 407 13.37 -7.12 3.62
CA ASP A 407 12.26 -7.74 4.35
C ASP A 407 12.04 -7.17 5.77
N GLU A 408 13.11 -6.72 6.44
CA GLU A 408 13.03 -6.14 7.78
C GLU A 408 12.22 -4.83 7.82
N GLY A 409 12.29 -4.04 6.75
CA GLY A 409 11.59 -2.75 6.64
C GLY A 409 10.25 -2.83 5.91
N ARG A 410 10.09 -3.74 4.95
CA ARG A 410 8.85 -3.85 4.16
C ARG A 410 7.80 -4.78 4.78
N LEU A 411 8.20 -5.77 5.58
CA LEU A 411 7.27 -6.72 6.20
C LEU A 411 6.90 -6.33 7.65
N PRO A 412 5.65 -6.57 8.08
CA PRO A 412 5.25 -6.40 9.48
C PRO A 412 6.13 -7.26 10.40
N SER A 413 6.57 -6.69 11.53
CA SER A 413 7.52 -7.39 12.39
C SER A 413 6.88 -8.58 13.12
N PRO A 414 7.68 -9.61 13.46
CA PRO A 414 7.27 -10.65 14.40
C PRO A 414 6.80 -10.08 15.74
N LEU A 415 5.87 -10.77 16.39
CA LEU A 415 5.31 -10.45 17.69
C LEU A 415 5.82 -11.38 18.81
N ASP A 416 6.85 -12.19 18.54
CA ASP A 416 7.57 -12.96 19.54
C ASP A 416 8.15 -12.04 20.62
N GLY A 417 7.85 -12.31 21.89
CA GLY A 417 8.32 -11.51 23.01
C GLY A 417 7.87 -10.05 23.00
N VAL A 418 6.82 -9.69 22.26
CA VAL A 418 6.37 -8.31 22.13
C VAL A 418 5.93 -7.71 23.46
N GLY A 419 5.39 -8.50 24.39
CA GLY A 419 5.05 -8.05 25.75
C GLY A 419 6.28 -7.76 26.63
N ARG A 420 7.42 -8.39 26.35
CA ARG A 420 8.73 -8.05 26.92
C ARG A 420 9.29 -6.78 26.31
N LYS A 421 8.97 -6.48 25.04
CA LYS A 421 9.49 -5.34 24.30
C LYS A 421 8.74 -4.04 24.58
N LEU A 422 7.42 -4.08 24.46
CA LEU A 422 6.56 -2.90 24.53
C LEU A 422 5.89 -2.79 25.89
N ARG A 423 5.72 -1.56 26.37
CA ARG A 423 4.87 -1.29 27.52
C ARG A 423 3.42 -1.58 27.17
N ARG A 424 2.62 -2.01 28.16
CA ARG A 424 1.19 -2.36 27.95
C ARG A 424 0.40 -1.24 27.28
N VAL A 425 0.61 0.02 27.71
CA VAL A 425 -0.06 1.17 27.09
C VAL A 425 0.30 1.30 25.61
N ALA A 426 1.57 1.12 25.26
CA ALA A 426 2.03 1.18 23.87
C ALA A 426 1.50 0.01 23.01
N LEU A 427 1.30 -1.17 23.59
CA LEU A 427 0.60 -2.29 22.92
C LEU A 427 -0.85 -1.94 22.63
N ASP A 428 -1.55 -1.38 23.62
CA ASP A 428 -2.94 -0.96 23.47
C ASP A 428 -3.08 0.12 22.40
N ASP A 429 -2.20 1.12 22.42
CA ASP A 429 -2.19 2.18 21.42
C ASP A 429 -1.87 1.65 20.02
N ALA A 430 -0.94 0.71 19.88
CA ALA A 430 -0.63 0.09 18.58
C ALA A 430 -1.82 -0.68 17.97
N LEU A 431 -2.76 -1.14 18.80
CA LEU A 431 -3.96 -1.86 18.37
C LEU A 431 -5.17 -0.95 18.13
N LYS A 432 -5.31 0.12 18.93
CA LYS A 432 -6.54 0.94 19.02
C LYS A 432 -6.37 2.36 18.49
N ALA A 433 -5.15 2.87 18.40
CA ALA A 433 -4.85 4.23 17.95
C ALA A 433 -4.22 4.23 16.56
N ASN A 434 -4.27 5.38 15.88
CA ASN A 434 -3.61 5.58 14.60
C ASN A 434 -2.16 6.03 14.83
N ILE A 435 -1.32 5.08 15.26
CA ILE A 435 0.11 5.34 15.47
C ILE A 435 0.90 4.78 14.29
N ASN A 436 1.67 5.65 13.63
CA ASN A 436 2.63 5.26 12.60
C ASN A 436 4.06 5.51 13.10
N VAL A 437 4.76 4.44 13.48
CA VAL A 437 6.19 4.48 13.85
C VAL A 437 7.12 4.03 12.72
N ARG A 438 6.57 3.66 11.55
CA ARG A 438 7.31 3.23 10.36
C ARG A 438 6.74 3.93 9.14
N PRO A 439 6.98 5.25 9.00
CA PRO A 439 6.41 6.05 7.91
C PRO A 439 6.89 5.58 6.52
N HIS A 440 7.97 4.81 6.46
CA HIS A 440 8.49 4.20 5.24
C HIS A 440 7.70 2.98 4.75
N MET A 441 6.67 2.48 5.45
CA MET A 441 5.87 1.33 4.98
C MET A 441 4.59 1.80 4.29
N PHE A 442 4.27 1.24 3.11
CA PHE A 442 2.95 1.48 2.50
C PHE A 442 1.83 0.80 3.27
N VAL A 443 2.07 -0.44 3.72
CA VAL A 443 1.11 -1.17 4.55
C VAL A 443 0.92 -0.45 5.88
N ARG A 444 -0.34 -0.31 6.29
CA ARG A 444 -0.72 0.38 7.53
C ARG A 444 -1.06 -0.64 8.60
N MET A 445 -0.58 -0.42 9.83
CA MET A 445 -1.07 -1.20 10.96
C MET A 445 -2.56 -0.89 11.15
N PRO A 446 -3.46 -1.88 11.05
CA PRO A 446 -4.88 -1.65 11.17
C PRO A 446 -5.26 -1.15 12.57
N LYS A 447 -6.20 -0.20 12.61
CA LYS A 447 -6.92 0.16 13.82
C LYS A 447 -8.09 -0.79 14.01
N PHE A 448 -8.10 -1.47 15.14
CA PHE A 448 -9.19 -2.33 15.54
C PHE A 448 -10.10 -1.63 16.54
N ALA A 449 -11.38 -1.95 16.51
CA ALA A 449 -12.38 -1.36 17.37
C ALA A 449 -13.25 -2.43 18.04
N GLY A 450 -13.93 -2.02 19.11
CA GLY A 450 -14.86 -2.86 19.86
C GLY A 450 -14.17 -3.76 20.89
N PRO A 451 -14.97 -4.53 21.66
CA PRO A 451 -14.48 -5.32 22.78
C PRO A 451 -13.67 -6.56 22.36
N SER A 452 -13.60 -6.87 21.06
CA SER A 452 -12.99 -8.11 20.54
C SER A 452 -11.49 -8.24 20.81
N LEU A 453 -10.82 -7.12 21.14
CA LEU A 453 -9.41 -7.05 21.53
C LEU A 453 -9.17 -6.86 23.02
N ASN A 454 -10.22 -6.74 23.84
CA ASN A 454 -10.06 -6.51 25.27
C ASN A 454 -9.22 -7.65 25.88
N GLY A 455 -8.22 -7.29 26.67
CA GLY A 455 -7.30 -8.24 27.28
C GLY A 455 -6.05 -8.57 26.45
N LEU A 456 -6.03 -8.40 25.11
CA LEU A 456 -4.89 -8.86 24.30
C LEU A 456 -3.55 -8.24 24.72
N ALA A 457 -3.50 -6.93 24.96
CA ALA A 457 -2.27 -6.26 25.40
C ALA A 457 -1.79 -6.76 26.78
N GLU A 458 -2.71 -7.11 27.67
CA GLU A 458 -2.42 -7.69 28.97
C GLU A 458 -1.96 -9.14 28.85
N ASP A 459 -2.67 -9.95 28.04
CA ASP A 459 -2.32 -11.34 27.77
C ASP A 459 -0.93 -11.46 27.13
N LEU A 460 -0.59 -10.59 26.17
CA LEU A 460 0.76 -10.53 25.58
C LEU A 460 1.81 -10.12 26.63
N ALA A 461 1.52 -9.11 27.46
CA ALA A 461 2.44 -8.67 28.51
C ALA A 461 2.69 -9.76 29.57
N ASN A 462 1.64 -10.51 29.94
CA ASN A 462 1.73 -11.60 30.90
C ASN A 462 2.39 -12.84 30.29
N ALA A 463 2.12 -13.15 29.02
CA ALA A 463 2.75 -14.25 28.30
C ALA A 463 4.27 -14.05 28.13
N ASP A 464 4.68 -12.79 27.93
CA ASP A 464 6.08 -12.42 27.68
C ASP A 464 6.73 -11.73 28.89
N ALA A 465 6.21 -11.95 30.11
CA ALA A 465 6.59 -11.17 31.29
C ALA A 465 8.11 -11.15 31.56
N VAL A 466 8.61 -9.99 32.02
CA VAL A 466 10.02 -9.78 32.41
C VAL A 466 10.19 -9.59 33.91
N ALA A 467 11.37 -9.96 34.42
CA ALA A 467 11.70 -9.92 35.84
C ALA A 467 12.12 -8.52 36.38
N LYS A 468 12.46 -7.53 35.52
CA LYS A 468 13.07 -6.25 35.93
C LYS A 468 12.44 -5.02 35.22
N SER A 469 12.37 -3.87 35.91
CA SER A 469 11.74 -2.61 35.46
C SER A 469 12.72 -1.41 35.43
N ALA A 470 12.29 -0.25 34.90
CA ALA A 470 13.13 0.98 34.76
C ALA A 470 13.77 1.42 36.07
N ALA A 471 12.98 1.47 37.14
CA ALA A 471 13.44 1.92 38.45
C ALA A 471 14.57 1.06 39.01
N ASN A 472 14.75 -0.15 38.48
CA ASN A 472 15.77 -1.10 38.90
C ASN A 472 16.98 -1.16 37.96
N LEU A 473 16.99 -0.43 36.83
CA LEU A 473 18.02 -0.48 35.79
C LEU A 473 18.59 0.89 35.42
N PHE A 474 17.73 1.90 35.28
CA PHE A 474 18.10 3.24 34.85
C PHE A 474 17.59 4.23 35.89
N SER A 475 18.48 4.62 36.80
CA SER A 475 18.18 5.42 37.99
C SER A 475 18.77 6.83 37.92
N ASP A 476 19.86 7.03 37.17
CA ASP A 476 20.51 8.32 36.99
C ASP A 476 20.04 9.00 35.70
N GLU A 477 19.17 9.98 35.88
CA GLU A 477 18.61 10.81 34.80
C GLU A 477 19.19 12.23 34.82
N SER A 478 20.37 12.40 35.42
CA SER A 478 21.03 13.70 35.51
C SER A 478 21.34 14.29 34.13
N GLU A 479 21.46 15.62 34.08
CA GLU A 479 21.87 16.33 32.87
C GLU A 479 23.24 15.83 32.35
N GLN A 480 24.13 15.42 33.26
CA GLN A 480 25.41 14.80 32.91
C GLN A 480 25.22 13.48 32.15
N MET A 481 24.32 12.62 32.61
CA MET A 481 24.00 11.36 31.93
C MET A 481 23.32 11.60 30.58
N ALA A 482 22.36 12.52 30.52
CA ALA A 482 21.72 12.88 29.25
C ALA A 482 22.73 13.43 28.22
N ASN A 483 23.68 14.27 28.66
CA ASN A 483 24.75 14.78 27.80
C ASN A 483 25.71 13.68 27.32
N ALA A 484 26.09 12.75 28.20
CA ALA A 484 26.89 11.59 27.80
C ALA A 484 26.15 10.71 26.77
N GLY A 485 24.85 10.51 26.96
CA GLY A 485 23.99 9.81 26.00
C GLY A 485 23.93 10.52 24.65
N ARG A 486 23.83 11.86 24.62
CA ARG A 486 23.87 12.66 23.40
C ARG A 486 25.15 12.42 22.60
N LEU A 487 26.30 12.38 23.26
CA LEU A 487 27.60 12.12 22.62
C LEU A 487 27.67 10.70 22.02
N LEU A 488 27.11 9.70 22.70
CA LEU A 488 27.05 8.34 22.16
C LEU A 488 26.09 8.25 20.97
N PHE A 489 24.95 8.95 21.02
CA PHE A 489 24.03 9.07 19.89
C PHE A 489 24.73 9.61 18.64
N ASP A 490 25.51 10.68 18.81
CA ASP A 490 26.29 11.30 17.74
C ASP A 490 27.29 10.34 17.10
N THR A 491 27.87 9.45 17.91
CA THR A 491 28.92 8.55 17.45
C THR A 491 28.40 7.49 16.48
N GLY A 492 27.15 7.01 16.65
CA GLY A 492 26.63 5.92 15.80
C GLY A 492 25.12 5.83 15.62
N CYS A 493 24.30 6.27 16.58
CA CYS A 493 22.84 6.09 16.47
C CYS A 493 22.23 6.97 15.37
N VAL A 494 22.70 8.21 15.21
CA VAL A 494 22.17 9.17 14.22
C VAL A 494 22.43 8.79 12.76
N GLN A 495 23.33 7.83 12.51
CA GLN A 495 23.55 7.30 11.17
C GLN A 495 22.41 6.41 10.68
N CYS A 496 21.54 5.95 11.59
CA CYS A 496 20.45 5.04 11.27
C CYS A 496 19.10 5.44 11.88
N HIS A 497 19.07 6.29 12.91
CA HIS A 497 17.86 6.70 13.60
C HIS A 497 17.58 8.19 13.47
N TRP A 498 16.28 8.52 13.38
CA TRP A 498 15.81 9.89 13.49
C TRP A 498 15.79 10.31 14.96
N VAL A 499 15.86 11.61 15.20
CA VAL A 499 15.81 12.25 16.52
C VAL A 499 14.81 13.40 16.45
N ARG A 500 13.57 13.16 16.88
CA ARG A 500 12.48 14.15 16.91
C ARG A 500 12.17 14.73 15.53
N GLY A 501 12.00 13.86 14.54
CA GLY A 501 11.76 14.25 13.16
C GLY A 501 13.00 14.66 12.37
N GLU A 502 14.16 14.79 13.02
CA GLU A 502 15.41 15.25 12.41
C GLU A 502 16.34 14.07 12.15
N HIS A 503 17.05 14.07 11.03
CA HIS A 503 17.92 12.96 10.67
C HIS A 503 19.04 13.38 9.72
N LEU A 504 20.10 12.58 9.65
CA LEU A 504 21.10 12.70 8.59
C LEU A 504 20.51 12.20 7.25
N PRO A 505 21.06 12.61 6.10
CA PRO A 505 20.59 12.11 4.82
C PRO A 505 20.79 10.59 4.66
N GLY A 506 19.84 9.91 4.01
CA GLY A 506 19.88 8.44 3.81
C GLY A 506 19.52 7.61 5.05
N VAL A 507 19.12 8.25 6.15
CA VAL A 507 18.69 7.57 7.38
C VAL A 507 17.27 7.03 7.23
N VAL A 508 17.14 5.70 7.39
CA VAL A 508 15.89 4.98 7.12
C VAL A 508 15.27 4.29 8.35
N GLY A 509 15.96 4.31 9.50
CA GLY A 509 15.45 3.72 10.73
C GLY A 509 14.40 4.59 11.42
N ILE A 510 13.83 4.06 12.50
CA ILE A 510 12.73 4.72 13.23
C ILE A 510 13.22 5.95 14.00
N ASP A 511 12.29 6.87 14.26
CA ASP A 511 12.47 7.93 15.25
C ASP A 511 12.53 7.36 16.67
N LEU A 512 13.57 7.75 17.39
CA LEU A 512 13.79 7.37 18.78
C LEU A 512 13.07 8.30 19.76
N ALA A 513 12.48 9.40 19.30
CA ALA A 513 11.56 10.20 20.10
C ALA A 513 10.40 9.33 20.62
N GLY A 514 10.11 9.47 21.92
CA GLY A 514 9.09 8.69 22.62
C GLY A 514 9.39 7.19 22.71
N ALA A 515 10.61 6.73 22.42
CA ALA A 515 10.99 5.33 22.62
C ALA A 515 10.94 4.93 24.10
N ASP A 516 11.27 5.86 25.01
CA ASP A 516 11.10 5.67 26.45
C ASP A 516 9.65 5.36 26.83
N LYS A 517 8.67 6.02 26.20
CA LYS A 517 7.23 5.80 26.46
C LYS A 517 6.73 4.46 25.92
N ARG A 518 7.39 3.92 24.89
CA ARG A 518 6.96 2.70 24.20
C ARG A 518 7.68 1.45 24.68
N LEU A 519 8.98 1.54 24.94
CA LEU A 519 9.82 0.37 25.20
C LEU A 519 9.90 0.04 26.69
N GLN A 520 10.03 -1.25 26.97
CA GLN A 520 10.42 -1.73 28.28
C GLN A 520 11.93 -1.48 28.49
N PRO A 521 12.34 -0.89 29.62
CA PRO A 521 13.74 -0.58 29.93
C PRO A 521 14.68 -1.80 29.85
N GLN A 522 14.25 -2.93 30.41
CA GLN A 522 15.03 -4.17 30.35
C GLN A 522 15.22 -4.65 28.90
N TRP A 523 14.20 -4.52 28.05
CA TRP A 523 14.35 -4.87 26.64
C TRP A 523 15.31 -3.92 25.92
N PHE A 524 15.24 -2.62 26.19
CA PHE A 524 16.17 -1.64 25.60
C PHE A 524 17.63 -1.96 25.98
N HIS A 525 17.87 -2.25 27.26
CA HIS A 525 19.17 -2.69 27.77
C HIS A 525 19.68 -3.92 27.02
N ASP A 526 18.88 -5.00 27.01
CA ASP A 526 19.28 -6.28 26.42
C ASP A 526 19.46 -6.17 24.89
N PHE A 527 18.62 -5.37 24.24
CA PHE A 527 18.66 -5.16 22.80
C PHE A 527 19.92 -4.39 22.38
N LEU A 528 20.35 -3.38 23.13
CA LEU A 528 21.60 -2.67 22.82
C LEU A 528 22.84 -3.55 23.01
N LEU A 529 22.83 -4.45 23.98
CA LEU A 529 23.92 -5.40 24.19
C LEU A 529 24.04 -6.40 23.05
N ASN A 530 22.93 -6.93 22.53
CA ASN A 530 22.95 -7.90 21.44
C ASN A 530 21.67 -7.87 20.59
N PRO A 531 21.56 -6.98 19.59
CA PRO A 531 20.40 -6.89 18.73
C PRO A 531 20.16 -8.19 17.94
N GLY A 532 21.23 -8.81 17.44
CA GLY A 532 21.16 -9.99 16.58
C GLY A 532 20.63 -11.24 17.29
N ALA A 533 20.86 -11.38 18.60
CA ALA A 533 20.30 -12.46 19.41
C ALA A 533 18.79 -12.27 19.68
N MET A 534 18.29 -11.03 19.68
CA MET A 534 16.90 -10.73 20.00
C MET A 534 16.02 -10.57 18.75
N LYS A 535 16.59 -10.12 17.64
CA LYS A 535 15.90 -9.92 16.37
C LYS A 535 16.72 -10.54 15.24
N SER A 536 16.23 -11.67 14.73
CA SER A 536 16.83 -12.34 13.58
C SER A 536 16.94 -11.40 12.38
N ARG A 537 18.09 -11.44 11.70
CA ARG A 537 18.43 -10.63 10.52
C ARG A 537 18.27 -9.11 10.72
N THR A 538 18.40 -8.62 11.95
CA THR A 538 18.36 -7.18 12.16
C THR A 538 19.58 -6.48 11.57
N ARG A 539 19.33 -5.35 10.90
CA ARG A 539 20.38 -4.44 10.41
C ARG A 539 21.00 -3.58 11.50
N MET A 540 20.42 -3.56 12.71
CA MET A 540 20.99 -2.80 13.82
C MET A 540 22.34 -3.40 14.25
N PRO A 541 23.45 -2.64 14.19
CA PRO A 541 24.75 -3.14 14.58
C PRO A 541 24.83 -3.39 16.08
N THR A 542 25.70 -4.32 16.49
CA THR A 542 25.99 -4.55 17.91
C THR A 542 26.90 -3.42 18.40
N PHE A 543 26.32 -2.45 19.13
CA PHE A 543 27.05 -1.27 19.60
C PHE A 543 28.03 -1.58 20.75
N PHE A 544 27.75 -2.66 21.50
CA PHE A 544 28.57 -3.17 22.60
C PHE A 544 29.04 -4.61 22.32
N PRO A 545 29.95 -4.83 21.35
CA PRO A 545 30.43 -6.18 21.04
C PRO A 545 31.03 -6.84 22.29
N ASP A 546 30.65 -8.10 22.54
CA ASP A 546 31.00 -8.84 23.76
C ASP A 546 30.64 -8.12 25.08
N GLY A 547 29.64 -7.23 25.05
CA GLY A 547 29.21 -6.42 26.18
C GLY A 547 30.18 -5.30 26.55
N ARG A 548 31.08 -4.89 25.66
CA ARG A 548 32.11 -3.87 25.91
C ARG A 548 31.90 -2.63 25.07
N SER A 549 32.12 -1.46 25.67
CA SER A 549 32.08 -0.19 24.95
C SER A 549 33.25 -0.05 23.97
N VAL A 550 32.95 0.47 22.78
CA VAL A 550 33.96 0.96 21.81
C VAL A 550 34.30 2.45 21.99
N ASN A 551 33.65 3.12 22.96
CA ASN A 551 33.77 4.55 23.25
C ASN A 551 34.36 4.78 24.65
N PRO A 552 35.66 4.54 24.88
CA PRO A 552 36.26 4.60 26.21
C PRO A 552 36.27 6.01 26.82
N ASN A 553 36.16 7.05 25.98
CA ASN A 553 36.21 8.45 26.41
C ASN A 553 34.88 8.93 27.02
N VAL A 554 33.78 8.20 26.85
CA VAL A 554 32.48 8.52 27.45
C VAL A 554 32.29 7.66 28.68
N LEU A 555 32.10 8.27 29.85
CA LEU A 555 31.87 7.56 31.12
C LEU A 555 32.91 6.46 31.45
N GLY A 556 34.15 6.62 30.96
CA GLY A 556 35.24 5.66 31.19
C GLY A 556 35.08 4.32 30.45
N GLY A 557 34.19 4.24 29.45
CA GLY A 557 33.93 3.00 28.72
C GLY A 557 33.05 2.00 29.47
N ASP A 558 32.43 2.40 30.59
CA ASP A 558 31.52 1.54 31.35
C ASP A 558 30.23 1.30 30.55
N THR A 559 30.04 0.06 30.08
CA THR A 559 28.92 -0.33 29.23
C THR A 559 27.56 -0.04 29.87
N GLU A 560 27.40 -0.38 31.15
CA GLU A 560 26.12 -0.24 31.87
C GLU A 560 25.74 1.24 32.01
N ARG A 561 26.70 2.07 32.43
CA ARG A 561 26.49 3.51 32.53
C ARG A 561 26.27 4.16 31.17
N GLN A 562 26.92 3.66 30.12
CA GLN A 562 26.68 4.17 28.77
C GLN A 562 25.26 3.84 28.28
N ILE A 563 24.77 2.62 28.49
CA ILE A 563 23.39 2.26 28.16
C ILE A 563 22.39 3.11 28.96
N GLU A 564 22.62 3.30 30.25
CA GLU A 564 21.81 4.19 31.09
C GLU A 564 21.82 5.63 30.56
N SER A 565 22.97 6.14 30.13
CA SER A 565 23.09 7.49 29.57
C SER A 565 22.30 7.67 28.27
N LEU A 566 22.30 6.65 27.40
CA LEU A 566 21.47 6.61 26.18
C LEU A 566 19.98 6.69 26.54
N TRP A 567 19.55 5.95 27.56
CA TRP A 567 18.16 5.99 28.04
C TRP A 567 17.79 7.36 28.62
N ALA A 568 18.68 7.95 29.43
CA ALA A 568 18.50 9.30 29.98
C ALA A 568 18.34 10.35 28.87
N TYR A 569 19.15 10.27 27.81
CA TYR A 569 19.01 11.15 26.65
C TYR A 569 17.64 10.99 25.97
N ILE A 570 17.20 9.76 25.71
CA ILE A 570 15.88 9.48 25.10
C ILE A 570 14.73 10.04 25.95
N LYS A 571 14.79 9.88 27.26
CA LYS A 571 13.74 10.35 28.18
C LYS A 571 13.59 11.88 28.15
N HIS A 572 14.70 12.59 27.98
CA HIS A 572 14.75 14.05 27.91
C HIS A 572 14.94 14.58 26.49
N ILE A 573 14.71 13.75 25.47
CA ILE A 573 15.07 14.04 24.09
C ILE A 573 14.42 15.33 23.59
N GLU A 574 13.20 15.63 24.03
CA GLU A 574 12.43 16.84 23.67
C GLU A 574 13.05 18.14 24.17
N THR A 575 13.82 18.09 25.25
CA THR A 575 14.42 19.29 25.87
C THR A 575 15.94 19.35 25.70
N GLN A 576 16.57 18.24 25.34
CA GLN A 576 18.02 18.17 25.14
C GLN A 576 18.44 18.71 23.75
N PRO A 577 19.67 19.23 23.60
CA PRO A 577 20.24 19.58 22.30
C PRO A 577 20.27 18.36 21.35
N LEU A 578 20.25 18.63 20.06
CA LEU A 578 20.42 17.56 19.07
C LEU A 578 21.88 17.07 19.08
N PRO A 579 22.15 15.87 18.57
CA PRO A 579 23.52 15.43 18.31
C PRO A 579 24.18 16.36 17.29
N GLU A 580 25.47 16.65 17.49
CA GLU A 580 26.23 17.67 16.74
C GLU A 580 26.19 17.42 15.23
N LYS A 581 26.32 16.17 14.78
CA LYS A 581 26.22 15.82 13.35
C LYS A 581 24.87 16.18 12.73
N ILE A 582 23.78 16.07 13.47
CA ILE A 582 22.46 16.50 12.98
C ILE A 582 22.42 18.03 12.94
N GLU A 583 22.94 18.72 13.96
CA GLU A 583 22.99 20.19 13.97
C GLU A 583 23.86 20.74 12.84
N GLU A 584 25.04 20.18 12.59
CA GLU A 584 25.90 20.49 11.45
C GLU A 584 25.21 20.18 10.11
N GLY A 585 24.55 19.03 10.01
CA GLY A 585 23.84 18.60 8.81
C GLY A 585 22.66 19.50 8.43
N LYS A 586 22.03 20.16 9.41
CA LYS A 586 20.97 21.15 9.18
C LYS A 586 21.47 22.47 8.58
N VAL A 587 22.78 22.75 8.65
CA VAL A 587 23.36 24.07 8.31
C VAL A 587 23.72 24.19 6.82
N HIS A 588 23.43 23.19 5.98
CA HIS A 588 23.72 23.27 4.55
C HIS A 588 22.44 23.40 3.72
N ASP A 589 22.09 24.65 3.36
CA ASP A 589 21.33 24.92 2.13
C ASP A 589 22.07 24.20 0.99
N PHE A 590 21.47 23.19 0.36
CA PHE A 590 22.06 22.48 -0.78
C PHE A 590 21.86 23.24 -2.11
N GLU A 591 21.71 24.57 -2.01
CA GLU A 591 21.69 25.45 -3.17
C GLU A 591 23.03 25.36 -3.89
N LEU A 592 22.98 24.94 -5.15
CA LEU A 592 24.13 25.02 -6.04
C LEU A 592 24.25 26.46 -6.52
N VAL A 593 25.37 27.11 -6.21
CA VAL A 593 25.65 28.49 -6.65
C VAL A 593 26.72 28.45 -7.74
N PRO A 594 26.37 28.67 -9.02
CA PRO A 594 27.36 28.74 -10.09
C PRO A 594 28.35 29.90 -9.87
N GLY A 595 29.65 29.60 -9.94
CA GLY A 595 30.73 30.57 -9.86
C GLY A 595 31.28 30.92 -11.25
N ASP A 596 32.60 31.11 -11.35
CA ASP A 596 33.30 31.42 -12.61
C ASP A 596 33.19 30.30 -13.66
N ARG A 597 32.88 29.07 -13.23
CA ARG A 597 32.63 27.92 -14.11
C ARG A 597 31.16 27.50 -14.02
N PRO A 598 30.52 27.18 -15.16
CA PRO A 598 29.18 26.63 -15.15
C PRO A 598 29.09 25.35 -14.31
N LEU A 599 27.96 25.20 -13.61
CA LEU A 599 27.60 23.97 -12.92
C LEU A 599 26.57 23.22 -13.74
N PHE A 600 26.58 21.90 -13.66
CA PHE A 600 25.50 21.09 -14.21
C PHE A 600 25.07 20.02 -13.21
N LEU A 601 23.77 19.83 -13.09
CA LEU A 601 23.15 18.84 -12.23
C LEU A 601 22.21 17.98 -13.06
N ARG A 602 22.46 16.67 -13.09
CA ARG A 602 21.50 15.69 -13.59
C ARG A 602 20.49 15.41 -12.49
N THR A 603 19.20 15.63 -12.77
CA THR A 603 18.14 15.55 -11.77
C THR A 603 16.79 15.24 -12.41
N PHE A 604 15.74 15.08 -11.59
CA PHE A 604 14.35 15.02 -12.02
C PHE A 604 13.69 16.36 -11.72
N MET A 605 13.16 17.01 -12.76
CA MET A 605 12.55 18.34 -12.63
C MET A 605 11.08 18.30 -13.00
N LYS A 606 10.27 19.07 -12.26
CA LYS A 606 8.80 19.05 -12.36
C LYS A 606 8.28 19.27 -13.78
N ASP A 607 8.82 20.25 -14.49
CA ASP A 607 8.33 20.67 -15.80
C ASP A 607 9.23 20.21 -16.97
N VAL A 608 10.27 19.41 -16.66
CA VAL A 608 11.25 18.91 -17.65
C VAL A 608 11.18 17.40 -17.79
N GLY A 609 11.11 16.65 -16.68
CA GLY A 609 11.08 15.19 -16.65
C GLY A 609 12.24 14.56 -15.89
N THR A 610 12.36 13.23 -16.01
CA THR A 610 13.34 12.39 -15.27
C THR A 610 14.74 12.36 -15.88
N HIS A 611 14.95 13.00 -17.02
CA HIS A 611 16.24 13.06 -17.72
C HIS A 611 16.74 14.50 -17.85
N ALA A 612 16.39 15.35 -16.87
CA ALA A 612 16.74 16.76 -16.88
C ALA A 612 18.23 16.95 -16.56
N ILE A 613 18.87 17.81 -17.33
CA ILE A 613 20.23 18.31 -17.10
C ILE A 613 20.11 19.82 -16.89
N ALA A 614 20.09 20.27 -15.64
CA ALA A 614 20.13 21.67 -15.29
C ALA A 614 21.56 22.19 -15.45
N VAL A 615 21.74 23.34 -16.10
CA VAL A 615 23.03 24.02 -16.31
C VAL A 615 22.93 25.45 -15.79
N GLY A 616 23.81 25.79 -14.86
CA GLY A 616 23.84 27.07 -14.17
C GLY A 616 25.11 27.84 -14.48
N PHE A 617 25.01 29.16 -14.59
CA PHE A 617 26.08 30.06 -14.99
C PHE A 617 26.22 31.21 -13.98
N GLY A 618 27.43 31.76 -13.82
CA GLY A 618 27.70 32.87 -12.89
C GLY A 618 26.94 34.16 -13.25
N GLU A 619 26.54 34.31 -14.52
CA GLU A 619 25.71 35.39 -15.05
C GLU A 619 24.24 35.33 -14.59
N ARG A 620 23.87 34.31 -13.78
CA ARG A 620 22.52 34.10 -13.24
C ARG A 620 21.46 33.90 -14.32
N VAL A 621 21.85 33.30 -15.44
CA VAL A 621 20.94 32.81 -16.48
C VAL A 621 21.17 31.30 -16.58
N HIS A 622 20.11 30.53 -16.48
CA HIS A 622 20.18 29.08 -16.29
C HIS A 622 19.23 28.38 -17.26
N TYR A 623 19.50 27.11 -17.55
CA TYR A 623 18.59 26.30 -18.34
C TYR A 623 18.55 24.83 -17.91
N ALA A 624 17.51 24.12 -18.34
CA ALA A 624 17.39 22.69 -18.21
C ALA A 624 17.17 22.05 -19.59
N PHE A 625 18.01 21.06 -19.90
CA PHE A 625 17.94 20.25 -21.11
C PHE A 625 17.29 18.90 -20.79
N ASP A 626 16.34 18.48 -21.60
CA ASP A 626 15.67 17.17 -21.49
C ASP A 626 16.39 16.17 -22.39
N ALA A 627 17.11 15.21 -21.80
CA ALA A 627 17.87 14.21 -22.54
C ALA A 627 17.04 13.01 -23.05
N ASP A 628 15.80 12.81 -22.60
CA ASP A 628 14.89 11.77 -23.15
C ASP A 628 14.35 12.23 -24.52
N VAL A 629 13.90 13.49 -24.59
CA VAL A 629 13.33 14.07 -25.82
C VAL A 629 14.36 14.87 -26.64
N VAL A 630 15.56 15.10 -26.09
CA VAL A 630 16.67 15.88 -26.69
C VAL A 630 16.23 17.28 -27.13
N ARG A 631 15.88 18.10 -26.13
CA ARG A 631 15.40 19.48 -26.31
C ARG A 631 15.85 20.43 -25.20
N LEU A 632 15.95 21.71 -25.52
CA LEU A 632 15.96 22.77 -24.52
C LEU A 632 14.54 22.91 -23.93
N ALA A 633 14.37 22.66 -22.63
CA ALA A 633 13.04 22.49 -22.04
C ALA A 633 12.59 23.68 -21.18
N GLN A 634 13.50 24.26 -20.41
CA GLN A 634 13.20 25.35 -19.48
C GLN A 634 14.42 26.27 -19.33
N ALA A 635 14.20 27.56 -19.09
CA ALA A 635 15.25 28.51 -18.72
C ALA A 635 14.75 29.49 -17.64
N TRP A 636 15.64 30.05 -16.84
CA TRP A 636 15.28 30.97 -15.76
C TRP A 636 16.45 31.88 -15.34
N ARG A 637 16.18 32.85 -14.46
CA ARG A 637 17.17 33.81 -13.95
C ARG A 637 17.29 33.76 -12.43
N GLY A 638 18.41 34.25 -11.91
CA GLY A 638 18.60 34.43 -10.46
C GLY A 638 19.28 33.24 -9.79
N ARG A 639 18.59 32.58 -8.87
CA ARG A 639 19.11 31.42 -8.13
C ARG A 639 19.00 30.16 -8.99
N PHE A 640 19.98 29.27 -8.89
CA PHE A 640 20.07 28.11 -9.79
C PHE A 640 19.12 26.99 -9.37
N ILE A 641 19.56 26.06 -8.52
CA ILE A 641 18.76 24.91 -8.12
C ILE A 641 19.22 24.37 -6.76
N ASP A 642 18.30 23.76 -6.03
CA ASP A 642 18.59 23.02 -4.80
C ASP A 642 18.88 21.54 -5.12
N ALA A 643 20.04 21.04 -4.70
CA ALA A 643 20.44 19.66 -4.93
C ALA A 643 19.89 18.68 -3.89
N HIS A 644 19.23 19.13 -2.81
CA HIS A 644 18.74 18.30 -1.71
C HIS A 644 17.87 17.15 -2.23
N GLY A 645 16.85 17.48 -3.01
CA GLY A 645 15.93 16.48 -3.57
C GLY A 645 16.61 15.48 -4.51
N THR A 646 17.74 15.86 -5.12
CA THR A 646 18.50 15.00 -6.05
C THR A 646 19.47 14.08 -5.33
N TRP A 647 20.20 14.63 -4.35
CA TRP A 647 21.25 13.91 -3.64
C TRP A 647 20.69 13.04 -2.51
N PHE A 648 19.54 13.39 -1.95
CA PHE A 648 19.03 12.76 -0.74
C PHE A 648 17.64 12.13 -0.90
N ASP A 649 16.73 12.75 -1.67
CA ASP A 649 15.34 12.25 -1.75
C ASP A 649 15.04 11.45 -3.03
N ARG A 650 15.89 11.57 -4.06
CA ARG A 650 15.85 10.96 -5.41
C ARG A 650 14.53 10.94 -6.18
N PHE A 651 13.39 11.35 -5.61
CA PHE A 651 12.09 11.19 -6.27
C PHE A 651 11.06 12.30 -5.97
N THR A 652 11.00 12.91 -4.78
CA THR A 652 10.10 14.06 -4.51
C THR A 652 10.51 14.89 -3.29
N PRO A 653 10.33 16.24 -3.30
CA PRO A 653 9.78 17.03 -4.40
C PRO A 653 10.75 17.08 -5.59
N LEU A 654 10.19 17.02 -6.82
CA LEU A 654 10.98 17.19 -8.03
C LEU A 654 11.65 18.55 -8.00
N ALA A 655 12.89 18.63 -8.47
CA ALA A 655 13.64 19.87 -8.45
C ALA A 655 12.91 20.93 -9.29
N VAL A 656 12.90 22.16 -8.77
CA VAL A 656 12.34 23.33 -9.44
C VAL A 656 13.39 24.44 -9.44
N PRO A 657 13.37 25.35 -10.43
CA PRO A 657 14.17 26.56 -10.37
C PRO A 657 13.99 27.29 -9.04
N LEU A 658 15.09 27.70 -8.40
CA LEU A 658 15.05 28.56 -7.20
C LEU A 658 14.89 30.05 -7.56
N GLY A 659 15.18 30.38 -8.81
CA GLY A 659 15.17 31.74 -9.33
C GLY A 659 13.83 32.15 -9.91
N ASP A 660 13.80 33.38 -10.43
CA ASP A 660 12.64 34.02 -11.00
C ASP A 660 12.67 33.96 -12.55
N ASP A 661 11.68 34.57 -13.19
CA ASP A 661 11.55 34.63 -14.66
C ASP A 661 11.70 33.26 -15.33
N VAL A 662 10.97 32.25 -14.85
CA VAL A 662 11.00 30.91 -15.44
C VAL A 662 10.22 30.89 -16.76
N ILE A 663 10.86 30.47 -17.85
CA ILE A 663 10.24 30.23 -19.15
C ILE A 663 10.29 28.74 -19.51
N ASN A 664 9.16 28.20 -19.96
CA ASN A 664 9.07 26.87 -20.54
C ASN A 664 9.13 26.96 -22.06
N PHE A 665 9.99 26.17 -22.68
CA PHE A 665 10.08 26.04 -24.14
C PHE A 665 8.94 25.16 -24.65
N PRO A 666 8.52 25.34 -25.93
CA PRO A 666 7.45 24.53 -26.52
C PRO A 666 7.67 23.03 -26.33
N ALA A 667 6.61 22.31 -25.94
CA ALA A 667 6.68 20.88 -25.74
C ALA A 667 6.86 20.09 -27.06
N GLY A 668 7.49 18.93 -26.97
CA GLY A 668 7.75 18.02 -28.09
C GLY A 668 9.17 18.15 -28.66
N VAL A 669 9.40 17.51 -29.80
CA VAL A 669 10.71 17.49 -30.46
C VAL A 669 11.01 18.82 -31.16
N GLU A 670 12.28 19.24 -31.17
CA GLU A 670 12.71 20.46 -31.88
C GLU A 670 13.18 20.20 -33.31
N PHE A 671 13.54 18.95 -33.61
CA PHE A 671 13.98 18.51 -34.94
C PHE A 671 13.12 17.35 -35.44
N ALA A 672 12.81 17.38 -36.74
CA ALA A 672 12.07 16.30 -37.39
C ALA A 672 12.35 16.23 -38.89
N THR A 673 12.47 15.02 -39.44
CA THR A 673 12.44 14.83 -40.89
C THR A 673 11.00 14.83 -41.38
N LEU A 674 10.62 15.81 -42.20
CA LEU A 674 9.25 15.95 -42.72
C LEU A 674 9.20 15.59 -44.21
N ARG A 675 8.12 14.93 -44.63
CA ARG A 675 7.86 14.64 -46.06
C ARG A 675 7.56 15.91 -46.86
N SER A 676 6.97 16.91 -46.20
CA SER A 676 6.69 18.24 -46.75
C SER A 676 6.39 19.25 -45.64
N GLU A 677 6.43 20.54 -45.96
CA GLU A 677 6.05 21.67 -45.10
C GLU A 677 4.62 21.58 -44.53
N LYS A 678 3.75 20.73 -45.09
CA LYS A 678 2.37 20.52 -44.61
C LYS A 678 2.22 19.33 -43.67
N SER A 679 3.29 18.57 -43.46
CA SER A 679 3.26 17.39 -42.59
C SER A 679 3.10 17.81 -41.13
N ALA A 680 2.26 17.11 -40.37
CA ALA A 680 2.11 17.32 -38.93
C ALA A 680 3.46 17.20 -38.20
N TRP A 681 3.64 17.99 -37.14
CA TRP A 681 4.85 17.91 -36.33
C TRP A 681 4.80 16.67 -35.42
N PRO A 682 5.87 15.85 -35.35
CA PRO A 682 5.88 14.65 -34.50
C PRO A 682 5.70 14.98 -33.02
N LYS A 683 4.93 14.16 -32.30
CA LYS A 683 4.65 14.34 -30.86
C LYS A 683 5.66 13.63 -29.94
N THR A 684 6.39 12.63 -30.42
CA THR A 684 7.36 11.85 -29.64
C THR A 684 8.66 11.58 -30.43
N SER A 685 9.81 11.60 -29.73
CA SER A 685 11.13 11.28 -30.31
C SER A 685 11.53 9.81 -30.18
N ARG A 686 10.80 9.01 -29.37
CA ARG A 686 11.27 7.70 -28.85
C ARG A 686 11.61 6.63 -29.89
N GLN A 687 11.31 6.85 -31.17
CA GLN A 687 11.69 5.92 -32.24
C GLN A 687 12.86 6.43 -33.12
N ALA A 688 13.42 7.62 -32.88
CA ALA A 688 14.41 8.21 -33.80
C ALA A 688 15.53 9.10 -33.18
N ALA A 689 15.44 9.51 -31.91
CA ALA A 689 16.44 10.36 -31.28
C ALA A 689 17.30 9.60 -30.24
N THR A 690 18.61 9.83 -30.24
CA THR A 690 19.55 9.18 -29.31
C THR A 690 20.50 10.20 -28.71
N PHE A 691 20.42 10.41 -27.40
CA PHE A 691 21.38 11.23 -26.67
C PHE A 691 22.73 10.51 -26.54
N LYS A 692 23.81 11.15 -27.01
CA LYS A 692 25.18 10.61 -27.02
C LYS A 692 26.07 11.17 -25.89
N GLY A 693 25.51 11.98 -25.00
CA GLY A 693 26.24 12.63 -23.90
C GLY A 693 26.58 14.10 -24.19
N PHE A 694 27.62 14.63 -23.54
CA PHE A 694 28.10 15.99 -23.77
C PHE A 694 29.61 16.09 -23.60
N ARG A 695 30.21 17.13 -24.21
CA ARG A 695 31.62 17.52 -24.00
C ARG A 695 31.66 18.87 -23.32
N ILE A 696 32.63 19.09 -22.46
CA ILE A 696 32.82 20.36 -21.76
C ILE A 696 33.98 21.10 -22.42
N ASP A 697 33.77 22.37 -22.79
CA ASP A 697 34.83 23.21 -23.34
C ASP A 697 35.76 23.79 -22.24
N ARG A 698 36.73 24.61 -22.63
CA ARG A 698 37.72 25.18 -21.68
C ARG A 698 37.09 26.13 -20.66
N ASP A 699 35.96 26.73 -21.02
CA ASP A 699 35.22 27.68 -20.19
C ASP A 699 34.16 26.96 -19.33
N GLY A 700 34.06 25.63 -19.44
CA GLY A 700 33.15 24.81 -18.65
C GLY A 700 31.75 24.69 -19.25
N VAL A 701 31.50 25.22 -20.45
CA VAL A 701 30.18 25.16 -21.09
C VAL A 701 29.98 23.78 -21.76
N PRO A 702 28.86 23.09 -21.50
CA PRO A 702 28.58 21.82 -22.14
C PRO A 702 28.10 22.00 -23.58
N THR A 703 28.64 21.19 -24.49
CA THR A 703 28.09 20.90 -25.82
C THR A 703 27.43 19.53 -25.78
N PHE A 704 26.11 19.50 -25.86
CA PHE A 704 25.32 18.26 -25.95
C PHE A 704 25.49 17.61 -27.31
N LEU A 705 25.57 16.28 -27.33
CA LEU A 705 25.76 15.47 -28.51
C LEU A 705 24.57 14.53 -28.64
N TYR A 706 23.91 14.53 -29.79
CA TYR A 706 22.79 13.63 -30.04
C TYR A 706 22.60 13.33 -31.52
N HIS A 707 21.87 12.26 -31.79
CA HIS A 707 21.54 11.80 -33.13
C HIS A 707 20.04 11.86 -33.35
N ILE A 708 19.59 12.37 -34.49
CA ILE A 708 18.18 12.42 -34.90
C ILE A 708 18.09 12.10 -36.39
N ASP A 709 17.31 11.08 -36.77
CA ASP A 709 16.97 10.75 -38.16
C ASP A 709 18.18 10.75 -39.14
N GLY A 710 19.34 10.19 -38.75
CA GLY A 710 20.54 10.15 -39.60
C GLY A 710 21.39 11.42 -39.59
N PHE A 711 21.14 12.34 -38.66
CA PHE A 711 21.93 13.55 -38.42
C PHE A 711 22.55 13.51 -37.03
N ASP A 712 23.84 13.79 -36.95
CA ASP A 712 24.53 14.08 -35.70
C ASP A 712 24.50 15.58 -35.43
N ILE A 713 24.09 15.95 -34.22
CA ILE A 713 23.92 17.34 -33.79
C ILE A 713 24.80 17.59 -32.57
N GLN A 714 25.55 18.68 -32.62
CA GLN A 714 26.26 19.25 -31.50
C GLN A 714 25.57 20.54 -31.11
N ASP A 715 25.19 20.67 -29.84
CA ASP A 715 24.33 21.74 -29.36
C ASP A 715 24.94 22.41 -28.13
N ARG A 716 25.43 23.63 -28.29
CA ARG A 716 26.09 24.40 -27.22
C ARG A 716 25.22 25.59 -26.86
N ILE A 717 24.83 25.69 -25.58
CA ILE A 717 23.96 26.75 -25.08
C ILE A 717 24.69 27.53 -23.99
N ALA A 718 24.75 28.86 -24.11
CA ALA A 718 25.38 29.76 -23.15
C ALA A 718 24.58 31.06 -22.96
N PRO A 719 24.72 31.76 -21.83
CA PRO A 719 24.16 33.09 -21.64
C PRO A 719 24.67 34.10 -22.68
N ASN A 720 23.83 35.06 -23.04
CA ASN A 720 24.21 36.19 -23.88
C ASN A 720 24.16 37.52 -23.12
N SER A 721 24.67 38.59 -23.75
CA SER A 721 24.77 39.92 -23.13
C SER A 721 23.43 40.57 -22.77
N ASN A 722 22.32 40.04 -23.28
CA ASN A 722 20.97 40.56 -23.05
C ASN A 722 20.23 39.77 -21.95
N HIS A 723 20.94 39.00 -21.12
CA HIS A 723 20.34 38.13 -20.09
C HIS A 723 19.39 37.06 -20.66
N GLY A 724 19.65 36.62 -21.88
CA GLY A 724 19.01 35.46 -22.50
C GLY A 724 20.02 34.36 -22.83
N LEU A 725 19.69 33.46 -23.75
CA LEU A 725 20.56 32.37 -24.16
C LEU A 725 20.93 32.47 -25.64
N THR A 726 22.17 32.13 -25.98
CA THR A 726 22.61 31.83 -27.34
C THR A 726 22.87 30.34 -27.46
N ARG A 727 22.22 29.71 -28.44
CA ARG A 727 22.34 28.29 -28.77
C ARG A 727 23.01 28.14 -30.12
N SER A 728 24.21 27.58 -30.11
CA SER A 728 25.01 27.30 -31.30
C SER A 728 24.91 25.82 -31.66
N MET A 729 24.35 25.53 -32.83
CA MET A 729 24.15 24.16 -33.30
C MET A 729 25.02 23.87 -34.50
N GLN A 730 25.68 22.70 -34.50
CA GLN A 730 26.40 22.14 -35.63
C GLN A 730 25.72 20.82 -36.02
N ILE A 731 25.26 20.71 -37.26
CA ILE A 731 24.49 19.58 -37.77
C ILE A 731 25.27 18.93 -38.90
N HIS A 732 25.51 17.63 -38.76
CA HIS A 732 26.22 16.82 -39.74
C HIS A 732 25.38 15.62 -40.16
N ARG A 733 25.12 15.47 -41.46
CA ARG A 733 24.43 14.29 -41.99
C ARG A 733 25.39 13.11 -42.01
N VAL A 734 25.00 11.98 -41.40
CA VAL A 734 25.84 10.78 -41.25
C VAL A 734 25.30 9.53 -41.95
N ASP A 735 24.01 9.51 -42.34
CA ASP A 735 23.44 8.36 -43.07
C ASP A 735 23.21 8.68 -44.57
N ASP A 736 23.99 8.00 -45.42
CA ASP A 736 23.93 8.05 -46.88
C ASP A 736 22.70 7.34 -47.47
N LYS A 737 21.98 6.52 -46.67
CA LYS A 737 20.78 5.80 -47.10
C LYS A 737 19.51 6.63 -47.03
N LEU A 738 19.52 7.77 -46.33
CA LEU A 738 18.42 8.74 -46.40
C LEU A 738 18.27 9.23 -47.84
N SER A 739 17.03 9.32 -48.33
CA SER A 739 16.75 9.92 -49.64
C SER A 739 17.46 11.27 -49.77
N LYS A 740 18.02 11.57 -50.95
CA LYS A 740 18.55 12.91 -51.27
C LYS A 740 17.49 14.02 -51.12
N SER A 741 16.21 13.66 -51.03
CA SER A 741 15.07 14.56 -50.83
C SER A 741 14.55 14.68 -49.38
N ALA A 742 15.17 14.01 -48.40
CA ALA A 742 14.78 14.12 -47.00
C ALA A 742 15.34 15.42 -46.40
N THR A 743 14.45 16.34 -46.01
CA THR A 743 14.81 17.61 -45.37
C THR A 743 14.61 17.50 -43.86
N LEU A 744 15.66 17.76 -43.09
CA LEU A 744 15.56 17.96 -41.64
C LEU A 744 14.99 19.35 -41.38
N TRP A 745 14.01 19.45 -40.49
CA TRP A 745 13.40 20.71 -40.09
C TRP A 745 13.69 20.99 -38.62
N PHE A 746 13.98 22.25 -38.32
CA PHE A 746 14.09 22.79 -36.98
C PHE A 746 12.84 23.61 -36.64
N ARG A 747 12.17 23.33 -35.53
CA ARG A 747 11.06 24.12 -35.02
C ARG A 747 11.61 25.17 -34.07
N ALA A 748 11.80 26.39 -34.58
CA ALA A 748 12.42 27.49 -33.86
C ALA A 748 11.53 28.04 -32.74
N ASN A 749 10.22 28.14 -32.96
CA ASN A 749 9.25 28.57 -31.95
C ASN A 749 7.87 27.95 -32.24
N ALA A 750 7.02 27.84 -31.20
CA ALA A 750 5.64 27.45 -31.34
C ALA A 750 4.74 27.98 -30.22
N GLY A 751 3.44 28.06 -30.50
CA GLY A 751 2.41 28.49 -29.55
C GLY A 751 1.03 28.55 -30.21
N GLY A 752 0.00 28.93 -29.46
CA GLY A 752 -1.32 29.24 -30.01
C GLY A 752 -1.27 30.41 -30.99
N LYS A 753 -0.35 31.38 -30.78
CA LYS A 753 -0.13 32.48 -31.71
C LYS A 753 1.31 32.98 -31.67
N LEU A 754 1.97 32.97 -32.83
CA LEU A 754 3.27 33.58 -33.04
C LEU A 754 3.11 35.02 -33.55
N LYS A 755 3.78 35.96 -32.89
CA LYS A 755 3.86 37.36 -33.29
C LYS A 755 5.24 37.63 -33.88
N ARG A 756 5.27 38.13 -35.11
CA ARG A 756 6.51 38.58 -35.75
C ARG A 756 6.92 39.92 -35.13
N GLU A 757 8.06 39.94 -34.46
CA GLU A 757 8.61 41.18 -33.88
C GLU A 757 9.54 41.87 -34.89
N GLN A 758 10.37 41.09 -35.57
CA GLN A 758 11.31 41.55 -36.60
C GLN A 758 11.41 40.54 -37.75
N THR A 759 12.21 40.85 -38.77
CA THR A 759 12.37 39.98 -39.94
C THR A 759 12.74 38.54 -39.56
N HIS A 760 13.63 38.38 -38.59
CA HIS A 760 14.19 37.10 -38.11
C HIS A 760 13.79 36.76 -36.67
N GLN A 761 12.70 37.33 -36.16
CA GLN A 761 12.30 37.18 -34.76
C GLN A 761 10.80 36.97 -34.59
N TYR A 762 10.44 35.93 -33.83
CA TYR A 762 9.06 35.64 -33.44
C TYR A 762 8.95 35.41 -31.94
N SER A 763 7.92 36.00 -31.33
CA SER A 763 7.50 35.77 -29.94
C SER A 763 6.23 34.91 -29.88
N ASN A 764 6.05 34.15 -28.81
CA ASN A 764 4.83 33.40 -28.53
C ASN A 764 4.07 34.00 -27.32
N GLU A 765 2.90 33.45 -27.00
CA GLU A 765 2.06 33.92 -25.90
C GLU A 765 2.66 33.74 -24.50
N SER A 766 3.69 32.90 -24.33
CA SER A 766 4.40 32.74 -23.06
C SER A 766 5.49 33.79 -22.83
N GLY A 767 5.72 34.69 -23.79
CA GLY A 767 6.77 35.72 -23.72
C GLY A 767 8.12 35.29 -24.31
N LEU A 768 8.25 34.05 -24.82
CA LEU A 768 9.50 33.57 -25.42
C LEU A 768 9.68 34.18 -26.81
N ALA A 769 10.67 35.06 -26.95
CA ALA A 769 11.14 35.61 -28.21
C ALA A 769 12.37 34.82 -28.72
N VAL A 770 12.28 34.35 -29.96
CA VAL A 770 13.33 33.58 -30.64
C VAL A 770 13.83 34.36 -31.83
N THR A 771 15.14 34.57 -31.93
CA THR A 771 15.81 35.24 -33.04
C THR A 771 16.75 34.28 -33.76
N LEU A 772 16.69 34.25 -35.09
CA LEU A 772 17.62 33.49 -35.92
C LEU A 772 18.59 34.44 -36.65
N PRO A 773 19.84 34.61 -36.18
CA PRO A 773 20.83 35.44 -36.87
C PRO A 773 21.12 34.98 -38.31
N GLN A 774 21.43 35.93 -39.20
CA GLN A 774 21.84 35.61 -40.57
C GLN A 774 23.21 34.89 -40.60
N PRO A 775 23.45 33.95 -41.55
CA PRO A 775 22.75 33.76 -42.83
C PRO A 775 22.08 32.39 -42.94
N LEU A 776 20.86 32.23 -42.46
CA LEU A 776 20.01 31.11 -42.89
C LEU A 776 19.39 31.47 -44.24
N ASP A 777 19.78 30.75 -45.30
CA ASP A 777 19.34 30.98 -46.70
C ASP A 777 17.81 31.00 -46.89
N ARG A 778 17.06 30.46 -45.91
CA ARG A 778 15.60 30.55 -45.82
C ARG A 778 15.17 30.86 -44.39
N LEU A 779 14.39 31.93 -44.23
CA LEU A 779 13.75 32.42 -43.00
C LEU A 779 12.78 31.44 -42.30
N GLY A 780 12.59 30.24 -42.86
CA GLY A 780 11.55 29.31 -42.43
C GLY A 780 10.13 29.75 -42.81
N VAL A 781 9.15 28.93 -42.45
CA VAL A 781 7.72 29.18 -42.66
C VAL A 781 6.99 29.12 -41.34
N VAL A 782 6.06 30.05 -41.12
CA VAL A 782 5.07 29.96 -40.04
C VAL A 782 3.84 29.26 -40.59
N ARG A 783 3.41 28.18 -39.93
CA ARG A 783 2.26 27.37 -40.34
C ARG A 783 1.37 27.07 -39.15
N THR A 784 0.08 26.84 -39.41
CA THR A 784 -0.87 26.41 -38.40
C THR A 784 -1.30 24.98 -38.65
N ILE A 785 -1.14 24.10 -37.66
CA ILE A 785 -1.61 22.71 -37.68
C ILE A 785 -2.30 22.44 -36.34
N ASP A 786 -3.53 21.91 -36.37
CA ASP A 786 -4.32 21.56 -35.18
C ASP A 786 -4.43 22.70 -34.13
N GLY A 787 -4.52 23.95 -34.60
CA GLY A 787 -4.63 25.13 -33.74
C GLY A 787 -3.31 25.65 -33.15
N ILE A 788 -2.17 25.03 -33.47
CA ILE A 788 -0.83 25.45 -33.05
C ILE A 788 -0.11 26.11 -34.22
N GLN A 789 0.50 27.26 -33.99
CA GLN A 789 1.41 27.91 -34.93
C GLN A 789 2.85 27.47 -34.69
N ASP A 790 3.48 26.89 -35.71
CA ASP A 790 4.89 26.50 -35.71
C ASP A 790 5.69 27.42 -36.62
N TRP A 791 6.82 27.94 -36.15
CA TRP A 791 7.86 28.51 -37.00
C TRP A 791 8.92 27.43 -37.27
N ILE A 792 8.90 26.87 -38.48
CA ILE A 792 9.81 25.79 -38.89
C ILE A 792 10.82 26.28 -39.93
N VAL A 793 12.06 25.84 -39.80
CA VAL A 793 13.19 26.24 -40.63
C VAL A 793 13.79 25.00 -41.29
N PRO A 794 13.94 24.96 -42.62
CA PRO A 794 14.59 23.84 -43.28
C PRO A 794 16.10 23.91 -43.07
N ILE A 795 16.69 22.79 -42.67
CA ILE A 795 18.14 22.61 -42.54
C ILE A 795 18.67 22.06 -43.87
N ASN A 796 19.60 22.77 -44.51
CA ASN A 796 20.16 22.35 -45.80
C ASN A 796 21.15 21.20 -45.59
N THR A 797 20.81 20.01 -46.09
CA THR A 797 21.52 18.75 -45.76
C THR A 797 22.66 18.40 -46.72
N ALA A 798 23.16 19.35 -47.52
CA ALA A 798 24.21 19.11 -48.52
C ALA A 798 25.64 19.04 -47.93
N GLY A 799 25.81 19.35 -46.64
CA GLY A 799 27.09 19.33 -45.91
C GLY A 799 26.90 19.59 -44.41
N GLU A 800 27.99 19.90 -43.70
CA GLU A 800 27.95 20.38 -42.31
C GLU A 800 27.32 21.79 -42.28
N MET A 801 26.33 21.98 -41.41
CA MET A 801 25.62 23.25 -41.25
C MET A 801 25.73 23.74 -39.81
N SER A 802 26.09 25.00 -39.64
CA SER A 802 26.19 25.64 -38.33
C SER A 802 25.35 26.91 -38.30
N PHE A 803 24.57 27.10 -37.24
CA PHE A 803 23.80 28.31 -37.03
C PHE A 803 23.55 28.55 -35.54
N ASP A 804 23.32 29.82 -35.21
CA ASP A 804 22.99 30.26 -33.86
C ASP A 804 21.49 30.56 -33.74
N VAL A 805 20.97 30.48 -32.52
CA VAL A 805 19.63 30.89 -32.13
C VAL A 805 19.74 31.70 -30.85
N GLU A 806 19.10 32.86 -30.81
CA GLU A 806 19.03 33.67 -29.59
C GLU A 806 17.64 33.58 -28.98
N TYR A 807 17.60 33.37 -27.66
CA TYR A 807 16.39 33.28 -26.86
C TYR A 807 16.34 34.44 -25.86
N GLN A 808 15.19 35.10 -25.78
CA GLN A 808 14.88 36.18 -24.83
C GLN A 808 13.48 35.95 -24.24
N TRP A 809 13.30 36.24 -22.95
CA TRP A 809 12.02 36.10 -22.25
C TRP A 809 11.91 37.04 -21.05
#